data_AF-A0A0C9VLE6-F1
#
_entry.id   AF-A0A0C9VLE6-F1
#
_cell.length_a   1.000
_cell.length_b   1.000
_cell.length_c   1.000
_cell.angle_alpha   90.00
_cell.angle_beta   90.00
_cell.angle_gamma   90.00
#
_symmetry.space_group_name_H-M   'P 1'
#
loop_
_entity.id
_entity.type
_entity.pdbx_description
1 polymer ?
#
loop_
_entity_poly.entity_id
_entity_poly.type
_entity_poly.pdbx_seq_one_letter_code
_entity_poly.pdbx_strand_id
1 'polypeptide(L)'
;MSKTARRSLDQPEGLRNYPNHPIHQESGIPEFDVFIAGSGPIGATFARLLVKQGYKTLTIIKVVMAEVGDQDTRVPAAHKKNEIEYQKDIDRFVKVIQGALSKVSVPPSSTIQPTLDPSSWKPSDPSKMSILNARNPRQSPHNNLDDEQVTRGVGGMSTHWTCAVPHFLKGLERPVILPFSEADDDAEWQTLYKAAAVLIGRNTDQFDESIRHNLVLDTLQKAYGDRDVQPLPLACHRVAPGSPYVMWHSAENVFGDIFTNAAETNGYFKLLTNLLCSRLAYEGTDPVKIVGAEVRDLLEEKLGSSLVPEGDEQKKYYIKAKIYVIAAGAVCTPQLLANSGFGAGRNQANPIIPALSTHITEQPMAFCQVVLKQDLVDSAGDLSGKPAWWQAAVNRHREKNPLDPMPIPFYDPDPQVTIPATLERPWHTQIHRDAFSYGDVGPRVDGRLVVDLRWFCMQDGVPENRILFESDIHDAYSMPQPTFEYTPTKKWADEAHKMMKDMTDVADKLGGYLPGSSPQFMLPGLALHLGGTVRLGREFATSVANFNSQAWKFNNLYVGGNGVIPEPFGANPTLTSIALAIRAAFDIHTQLRKSGGPTPPNPLAILTRTPESWVEWANPKNRNYPDHYNLRKLHKSV
;
A
#
# COMPACT_ATOMS: atom_id res chain seq x y z
N MET A 1 32.54 32.84 23.96
CA MET A 1 32.90 33.36 22.63
C MET A 1 32.14 32.54 21.59
N SER A 2 31.00 33.06 21.13
CA SER A 2 30.14 32.43 20.12
C SER A 2 30.64 32.85 18.74
N LYS A 3 31.20 31.91 17.96
CA LYS A 3 31.40 32.11 16.52
C LYS A 3 30.05 31.87 15.82
N THR A 4 29.24 32.92 15.74
CA THR A 4 28.17 33.02 14.76
C THR A 4 28.81 33.09 13.38
N ALA A 5 28.94 31.94 12.72
CA ALA A 5 29.27 31.90 11.30
C ALA A 5 28.12 32.60 10.55
N ARG A 6 28.43 33.75 9.94
CA ARG A 6 27.54 34.42 8.99
C ARG A 6 27.24 33.43 7.86
N ARG A 7 26.03 32.88 7.81
CA ARG A 7 25.50 32.17 6.64
C ARG A 7 25.56 33.12 5.44
N SER A 8 26.19 32.72 4.35
CA SER A 8 26.07 33.40 3.07
C SER A 8 24.62 33.26 2.59
N LEU A 9 24.01 34.35 2.13
CA LEU A 9 22.63 34.40 1.64
C LEU A 9 22.37 33.58 0.36
N ASP A 10 23.40 32.96 -0.23
CA ASP A 10 23.33 32.26 -1.52
C ASP A 10 23.39 30.72 -1.43
N GLN A 11 23.35 30.11 -0.24
CA GLN A 11 23.33 28.64 -0.13
C GLN A 11 21.88 28.10 -0.10
N PRO A 12 21.54 27.12 -0.95
CA PRO A 12 20.24 26.46 -0.91
C PRO A 12 19.91 25.94 0.49
N GLU A 13 18.69 26.18 0.96
CA GLU A 13 18.28 25.71 2.29
C GLU A 13 18.35 24.19 2.37
N GLY A 14 19.15 23.72 3.33
CA GLY A 14 19.32 22.29 3.53
C GLY A 14 20.31 21.61 2.59
N LEU A 15 20.98 22.29 1.65
CA LEU A 15 22.10 21.65 0.95
C LEU A 15 23.32 21.60 1.88
N ARG A 16 23.72 20.39 2.27
CA ARG A 16 24.91 20.13 3.09
C ARG A 16 26.07 19.75 2.19
N ASN A 17 27.29 19.77 2.70
CA ASN A 17 28.47 19.41 1.91
C ASN A 17 28.64 17.88 1.84
N TYR A 18 27.71 17.20 1.15
CA TYR A 18 27.77 15.75 0.92
C TYR A 18 28.18 15.44 -0.52
N PRO A 19 28.98 14.39 -0.75
CA PRO A 19 29.33 13.95 -2.09
C PRO A 19 28.11 13.42 -2.84
N ASN A 20 28.20 13.38 -4.17
CA ASN A 20 27.23 12.61 -4.96
C ASN A 20 27.39 11.12 -4.68
N HIS A 21 26.29 10.38 -4.72
CA HIS A 21 26.29 8.92 -4.56
C HIS A 21 27.12 8.26 -5.68
N PRO A 22 27.90 7.19 -5.41
CA PRO A 22 28.75 6.50 -6.40
C PRO A 22 28.03 6.08 -7.68
N ILE A 23 26.72 5.81 -7.59
CA ILE A 23 25.86 5.48 -8.74
C ILE A 23 25.98 6.46 -9.92
N HIS A 24 26.24 7.75 -9.66
CA HIS A 24 26.45 8.76 -10.70
C HIS A 24 27.70 8.46 -11.54
N GLN A 25 28.79 8.06 -10.88
CA GLN A 25 30.04 7.69 -11.54
C GLN A 25 29.91 6.33 -12.24
N GLU A 26 29.34 5.34 -11.55
CA GLU A 26 29.16 3.97 -12.08
C GLU A 26 28.28 3.92 -13.33
N SER A 27 27.25 4.77 -13.39
CA SER A 27 26.35 4.86 -14.54
C SER A 27 26.79 5.85 -15.61
N GLY A 28 27.78 6.71 -15.32
CA GLY A 28 28.13 7.84 -16.18
C GLY A 28 27.01 8.88 -16.32
N ILE A 29 26.05 8.91 -15.40
CA ILE A 29 24.90 9.83 -15.41
C ILE A 29 25.13 10.91 -14.34
N PRO A 30 25.47 12.16 -14.72
CA PRO A 30 25.70 13.23 -13.74
C PRO A 30 24.40 13.69 -13.05
N GLU A 31 23.27 13.58 -13.75
CA GLU A 31 21.93 13.91 -13.26
C GLU A 31 20.93 12.97 -13.94
N PHE A 32 20.14 12.25 -13.13
CA PHE A 32 19.07 11.38 -13.63
C PHE A 32 17.88 12.20 -14.11
N ASP A 33 17.02 11.64 -14.95
CA ASP A 33 15.78 12.33 -15.30
C ASP A 33 14.78 12.26 -14.14
N VAL A 34 14.68 11.11 -13.48
CA VAL A 34 13.76 10.90 -12.36
C VAL A 34 14.41 10.12 -11.22
N PHE A 35 14.27 10.65 -10.00
CA PHE A 35 14.52 9.93 -8.76
C PHE A 35 13.20 9.44 -8.17
N ILE A 36 13.15 8.20 -7.67
CA ILE A 36 11.98 7.62 -7.00
C ILE A 36 12.39 7.09 -5.61
N ALA A 37 11.70 7.52 -4.56
CA ALA A 37 11.81 6.90 -3.23
C ALA A 37 10.67 5.91 -3.01
N GLY A 38 11.00 4.65 -2.73
CA GLY A 38 10.06 3.55 -2.49
C GLY A 38 9.83 2.68 -3.72
N SER A 39 9.90 1.36 -3.54
CA SER A 39 9.79 0.35 -4.59
C SER A 39 8.47 -0.46 -4.56
N GLY A 40 7.50 -0.01 -3.76
CA GLY A 40 6.15 -0.59 -3.74
C GLY A 40 5.43 -0.48 -5.10
N PRO A 41 4.19 -0.99 -5.22
CA PRO A 41 3.49 -1.06 -6.51
C PRO A 41 3.29 0.31 -7.17
N ILE A 42 3.19 1.39 -6.40
CA ILE A 42 3.10 2.75 -6.94
C ILE A 42 4.47 3.22 -7.47
N GLY A 43 5.56 3.04 -6.72
CA GLY A 43 6.90 3.36 -7.20
C GLY A 43 7.27 2.56 -8.45
N ALA A 44 6.90 1.28 -8.48
CA ALA A 44 7.02 0.41 -9.65
C ALA A 44 6.23 0.92 -10.86
N THR A 45 5.04 1.49 -10.64
CA THR A 45 4.22 2.11 -11.70
C THR A 45 4.96 3.28 -12.35
N PHE A 46 5.50 4.20 -11.55
CA PHE A 46 6.33 5.29 -12.06
C PHE A 46 7.55 4.78 -12.83
N ALA A 47 8.32 3.85 -12.23
CA ALA A 47 9.52 3.30 -12.87
C ALA A 47 9.20 2.64 -14.21
N ARG A 48 8.23 1.72 -14.27
CA ARG A 48 7.90 1.01 -15.50
C ARG A 48 7.46 1.96 -16.60
N LEU A 49 6.54 2.87 -16.31
CA LEU A 49 5.98 3.76 -17.33
C LEU A 49 7.03 4.74 -17.84
N LEU A 50 7.83 5.32 -16.96
CA LEU A 50 8.85 6.28 -17.38
C LEU A 50 9.98 5.61 -18.17
N VAL A 51 10.44 4.43 -17.75
CA VAL A 51 11.51 3.69 -18.46
C VAL A 51 11.03 3.16 -19.81
N LYS A 52 9.83 2.55 -19.89
CA LYS A 52 9.34 1.92 -21.13
C LYS A 52 8.76 2.89 -22.18
N GLN A 53 8.45 4.13 -21.82
CA GLN A 53 7.95 5.12 -22.79
C GLN A 53 9.03 5.63 -23.78
N GLY A 54 10.29 5.20 -23.62
CA GLY A 54 11.37 5.43 -24.60
C GLY A 54 11.13 4.82 -25.99
N TYR A 55 10.12 3.96 -26.14
CA TYR A 55 9.90 3.20 -27.37
C TYR A 55 9.01 3.87 -28.42
N LYS A 56 8.26 4.93 -28.09
CA LYS A 56 7.49 5.71 -29.08
C LYS A 56 8.16 7.02 -29.50
N THR A 57 9.15 7.50 -28.73
CA THR A 57 9.53 8.91 -28.80
C THR A 57 11.03 9.19 -28.83
N LEU A 58 11.88 8.16 -29.04
CA LEU A 58 13.35 8.26 -29.18
C LEU A 58 14.10 8.87 -27.97
N THR A 59 13.43 9.13 -26.84
CA THR A 59 14.06 9.69 -25.64
C THR A 59 13.90 8.72 -24.47
N ILE A 60 15.01 8.12 -24.08
CA ILE A 60 15.05 7.16 -22.97
C ILE A 60 15.15 7.94 -21.66
N ILE A 61 14.22 7.71 -20.72
CA ILE A 61 14.20 8.36 -19.40
C ILE A 61 15.06 7.55 -18.43
N LYS A 62 16.06 8.20 -17.83
CA LYS A 62 16.97 7.60 -16.85
C LYS A 62 16.36 7.73 -15.46
N VAL A 63 16.03 6.58 -14.86
CA VAL A 63 15.37 6.49 -13.56
C VAL A 63 16.30 5.82 -12.55
N VAL A 64 16.44 6.44 -11.38
CA VAL A 64 17.08 5.84 -10.20
C VAL A 64 16.04 5.76 -9.08
N MET A 65 15.96 4.60 -8.45
CA MET A 65 15.02 4.30 -7.38
C MET A 65 15.79 3.87 -6.13
N ALA A 66 15.42 4.43 -4.98
CA ALA A 66 15.95 4.06 -3.68
C ALA A 66 14.88 3.32 -2.87
N GLU A 67 15.25 2.17 -2.31
CA GLU A 67 14.44 1.38 -1.37
C GLU A 67 15.21 1.22 -0.07
N VAL A 68 14.56 1.51 1.05
CA VAL A 68 15.18 1.41 2.38
C VAL A 68 15.40 -0.04 2.80
N GLY A 69 14.54 -0.96 2.38
CA GLY A 69 14.69 -2.39 2.67
C GLY A 69 15.50 -3.16 1.63
N ASP A 70 15.74 -4.43 1.95
CA ASP A 70 16.47 -5.36 1.09
C ASP A 70 15.53 -6.11 0.13
N GLN A 71 16.11 -6.89 -0.78
CA GLN A 71 15.39 -7.83 -1.63
C GLN A 71 15.20 -9.18 -0.91
N ASP A 72 14.01 -9.40 -0.35
CA ASP A 72 13.70 -10.62 0.42
C ASP A 72 13.32 -11.85 -0.44
N THR A 73 13.08 -11.65 -1.74
CA THR A 73 12.60 -12.70 -2.65
C THR A 73 13.55 -12.89 -3.81
N ARG A 74 13.61 -14.10 -4.37
CA ARG A 74 14.48 -14.39 -5.50
C ARG A 74 14.23 -13.48 -6.71
N VAL A 75 12.97 -13.29 -7.06
CA VAL A 75 12.56 -12.28 -8.05
C VAL A 75 12.26 -10.99 -7.27
N PRO A 76 12.82 -9.82 -7.64
CA PRO A 76 12.57 -8.58 -6.94
C PRO A 76 11.07 -8.30 -6.83
N ALA A 77 10.62 -7.91 -5.63
CA ALA A 77 9.25 -7.50 -5.35
C ALA A 77 8.17 -8.58 -5.53
N ALA A 78 8.54 -9.86 -5.60
CA ALA A 78 7.59 -10.96 -5.79
C ALA A 78 6.73 -11.21 -4.55
N HIS A 79 5.50 -11.68 -4.79
CA HIS A 79 4.60 -12.03 -3.70
C HIS A 79 5.10 -13.27 -2.95
N LYS A 80 5.31 -13.16 -1.63
CA LYS A 80 5.85 -14.23 -0.78
C LYS A 80 4.89 -15.45 -0.71
N LYS A 81 3.57 -15.22 -0.73
CA LYS A 81 2.51 -16.27 -0.82
C LYS A 81 2.59 -17.14 -2.09
N ASN A 82 3.41 -16.77 -3.08
CA ASN A 82 3.59 -17.60 -4.28
C ASN A 82 4.51 -18.81 -4.07
N GLU A 83 5.16 -18.93 -2.91
CA GLU A 83 5.87 -20.16 -2.57
C GLU A 83 4.90 -21.31 -2.31
N ILE A 84 5.26 -22.50 -2.79
CA ILE A 84 4.41 -23.69 -2.72
C ILE A 84 4.04 -24.03 -1.27
N GLU A 85 4.95 -23.80 -0.32
CA GLU A 85 4.68 -24.13 1.09
C GLU A 85 3.51 -23.32 1.66
N TYR A 86 3.43 -22.01 1.38
CA TYR A 86 2.36 -21.15 1.90
C TYR A 86 1.02 -21.40 1.23
N GLN A 87 0.99 -21.98 0.03
CA GLN A 87 -0.27 -22.39 -0.60
C GLN A 87 -0.74 -23.78 -0.17
N LYS A 88 0.18 -24.58 0.40
CA LYS A 88 -0.16 -25.85 1.06
C LYS A 88 -0.58 -25.64 2.51
N ASP A 89 -0.06 -24.60 3.15
CA ASP A 89 -0.32 -24.21 4.52
C ASP A 89 -0.42 -22.68 4.60
N ILE A 90 -1.63 -22.17 4.35
CA ILE A 90 -1.91 -20.73 4.31
C ILE A 90 -1.76 -20.07 5.68
N ASP A 91 -2.01 -20.81 6.77
CA ASP A 91 -1.94 -20.27 8.12
C ASP A 91 -0.48 -19.96 8.52
N ARG A 92 0.51 -20.66 7.95
CA ARG A 92 1.93 -20.26 8.09
C ARG A 92 2.25 -18.91 7.46
N PHE A 93 1.51 -18.47 6.44
CA PHE A 93 1.75 -17.17 5.80
C PHE A 93 1.42 -15.99 6.74
N VAL A 94 0.56 -16.19 7.74
CA VAL A 94 0.30 -15.22 8.81
C VAL A 94 1.60 -14.77 9.49
N LYS A 95 2.55 -15.69 9.69
CA LYS A 95 3.84 -15.39 10.33
C LYS A 95 4.76 -14.57 9.42
N VAL A 96 4.67 -14.75 8.11
CA VAL A 96 5.38 -13.92 7.13
C VAL A 96 4.89 -12.48 7.20
N ILE A 97 3.56 -12.28 7.28
CA ILE A 97 2.95 -10.95 7.41
C ILE A 97 3.38 -10.30 8.74
N GLN A 98 3.23 -11.03 9.86
CA GLN A 98 3.63 -10.53 11.19
C GLN A 98 5.11 -10.14 11.25
N GLY A 99 6.00 -10.90 10.60
CA GLY A 99 7.43 -10.58 10.54
C GLY A 99 7.78 -9.39 9.64
N ALA A 100 6.93 -9.06 8.66
CA ALA A 100 7.16 -7.98 7.70
C ALA A 100 6.54 -6.63 8.13
N LEU A 101 5.66 -6.61 9.13
CA LEU A 101 4.97 -5.42 9.60
C LEU A 101 5.69 -4.81 10.82
N SER A 102 6.04 -3.54 10.72
CA SER A 102 6.70 -2.76 11.76
C SER A 102 5.77 -1.65 12.24
N LYS A 103 5.38 -1.67 13.53
CA LYS A 103 4.49 -0.67 14.13
C LYS A 103 5.07 0.74 14.01
N VAL A 104 4.20 1.69 13.70
CA VAL A 104 4.58 3.09 13.43
C VAL A 104 4.74 3.89 14.72
N SER A 105 3.74 3.86 15.61
CA SER A 105 3.76 4.65 16.83
C SER A 105 3.23 3.86 18.02
N VAL A 106 4.14 3.37 18.85
CA VAL A 106 3.81 2.56 20.04
C VAL A 106 3.97 3.42 21.29
N PRO A 107 2.89 3.73 22.03
CA PRO A 107 3.00 4.51 23.26
C PRO A 107 3.75 3.73 24.37
N PRO A 108 4.30 4.41 25.39
CA PRO A 108 4.76 3.75 26.61
C PRO A 108 3.59 2.99 27.23
N SER A 109 3.84 1.79 27.77
CA SER A 109 2.82 1.01 28.47
C SER A 109 3.23 0.86 29.92
N SER A 110 2.26 0.65 30.82
CA SER A 110 2.56 0.27 32.20
C SER A 110 3.22 -1.11 32.20
N THR A 111 4.54 -1.15 32.32
CA THR A 111 5.33 -2.39 32.36
C THR A 111 5.68 -2.81 33.77
N ILE A 112 4.95 -2.32 34.78
CA ILE A 112 5.14 -2.75 36.16
C ILE A 112 4.77 -4.23 36.24
N GLN A 113 5.80 -5.07 36.35
CA GLN A 113 5.65 -6.49 36.62
C GLN A 113 5.93 -6.73 38.11
N PRO A 114 4.90 -6.75 38.98
CA PRO A 114 5.09 -6.84 40.43
C PRO A 114 5.66 -8.19 40.88
N THR A 115 5.69 -9.18 39.99
CA THR A 115 6.21 -10.54 40.22
C THR A 115 7.67 -10.72 39.80
N LEU A 116 8.37 -9.66 39.39
CA LEU A 116 9.82 -9.74 39.18
C LEU A 116 10.53 -10.10 40.49
N ASP A 117 11.67 -10.80 40.36
CA ASP A 117 12.54 -11.09 41.50
C ASP A 117 12.82 -9.79 42.29
N PRO A 118 12.66 -9.78 43.63
CA PRO A 118 12.85 -8.58 44.44
C PRO A 118 14.24 -7.93 44.32
N SER A 119 15.26 -8.66 43.88
CA SER A 119 16.62 -8.17 43.60
C SER A 119 16.78 -7.54 42.22
N SER A 120 15.80 -7.73 41.31
CA SER A 120 15.83 -7.17 39.97
C SER A 120 15.68 -5.65 40.00
N TRP A 121 16.34 -4.98 39.05
CA TRP A 121 16.18 -3.54 38.88
C TRP A 121 14.72 -3.19 38.57
N LYS A 122 14.23 -2.13 39.23
CA LYS A 122 12.94 -1.51 38.97
C LYS A 122 13.09 0.02 39.02
N PRO A 123 12.26 0.78 38.29
CA PRO A 123 12.23 2.22 38.45
C PRO A 123 12.00 2.60 39.92
N SER A 124 12.75 3.57 40.42
CA SER A 124 12.58 4.07 41.80
C SER A 124 11.25 4.83 41.98
N ASP A 125 10.72 5.37 40.89
CA ASP A 125 9.42 6.03 40.82
C ASP A 125 8.46 5.18 39.99
N PRO A 126 7.42 4.56 40.59
CA PRO A 126 6.48 3.71 39.88
C PRO A 126 5.58 4.48 38.89
N SER A 127 5.56 5.81 38.94
CA SER A 127 4.86 6.64 37.95
C SER A 127 5.69 6.84 36.66
N LYS A 128 7.00 6.57 36.69
CA LYS A 128 7.87 6.66 35.52
C LYS A 128 7.81 5.36 34.74
N MET A 129 7.24 5.43 33.54
CA MET A 129 7.27 4.32 32.59
C MET A 129 8.61 4.28 31.87
N SER A 130 9.25 3.10 31.85
CA SER A 130 10.44 2.89 31.02
C SER A 130 10.08 3.03 29.55
N ILE A 131 10.86 3.80 28.80
CA ILE A 131 10.80 3.82 27.34
C ILE A 131 11.54 2.57 26.86
N LEU A 132 10.79 1.51 26.59
CA LEU A 132 11.32 0.25 26.08
C LEU A 132 11.28 0.25 24.55
N ASN A 133 12.28 -0.33 23.89
CA ASN A 133 12.28 -0.65 22.46
C ASN A 133 11.84 0.51 21.54
N ALA A 134 12.37 1.73 21.78
CA ALA A 134 12.04 2.92 20.99
C ALA A 134 10.53 3.28 20.91
N ARG A 135 9.76 2.93 21.95
CA ARG A 135 8.38 3.42 22.10
C ARG A 135 8.33 4.96 22.05
N ASN A 136 7.27 5.49 21.47
CA ASN A 136 7.07 6.92 21.28
C ASN A 136 6.44 7.57 22.54
N PRO A 137 7.20 8.28 23.39
CA PRO A 137 6.66 8.92 24.59
C PRO A 137 5.70 10.08 24.30
N ARG A 138 5.61 10.56 23.05
CA ARG A 138 4.66 11.59 22.63
C ARG A 138 3.32 11.02 22.17
N GLN A 139 3.25 9.72 21.89
CA GLN A 139 2.02 9.09 21.45
C GLN A 139 1.06 8.95 22.63
N SER A 140 -0.11 9.57 22.50
CA SER A 140 -1.22 9.32 23.41
C SER A 140 -1.94 8.04 22.97
N PRO A 141 -2.20 7.08 23.89
CA PRO A 141 -2.97 5.87 23.57
C PRO A 141 -4.42 6.14 23.12
N HIS A 142 -4.99 7.30 23.48
CA HIS A 142 -6.41 7.58 23.24
C HIS A 142 -6.75 7.98 21.80
N ASN A 143 -5.78 8.53 21.06
CA ASN A 143 -5.98 9.10 19.73
C ASN A 143 -4.91 8.59 18.75
N ASN A 144 -4.59 7.31 18.85
CA ASN A 144 -3.59 6.62 18.05
C ASN A 144 -4.22 5.75 16.95
N LEU A 145 -3.43 5.46 15.93
CA LEU A 145 -3.62 4.29 15.08
C LEU A 145 -2.69 3.17 15.59
N ASP A 146 -3.11 2.50 16.65
CA ASP A 146 -2.30 1.56 17.47
C ASP A 146 -1.64 0.41 16.70
N ASP A 147 -2.21 0.04 15.56
CA ASP A 147 -1.72 -1.06 14.72
C ASP A 147 -1.41 -0.64 13.28
N GLU A 148 -1.29 0.67 13.04
CA GLU A 148 -0.70 1.19 11.81
C GLU A 148 0.76 0.73 11.72
N GLN A 149 1.11 0.13 10.60
CA GLN A 149 2.38 -0.56 10.39
C GLN A 149 2.95 -0.24 9.02
N VAL A 150 4.27 -0.36 8.87
CA VAL A 150 4.97 -0.22 7.60
C VAL A 150 5.77 -1.48 7.29
N THR A 151 5.93 -1.76 5.99
CA THR A 151 6.84 -2.81 5.49
C THR A 151 7.95 -2.17 4.69
N ARG A 152 9.19 -2.49 5.04
CA ARG A 152 10.41 -2.01 4.40
C ARG A 152 11.04 -3.18 3.66
N GLY A 153 11.18 -3.08 2.35
CA GLY A 153 11.63 -4.18 1.51
C GLY A 153 11.25 -3.93 0.05
N VAL A 154 12.01 -4.52 -0.87
CA VAL A 154 11.72 -4.39 -2.29
C VAL A 154 10.31 -4.90 -2.60
N GLY A 155 9.46 -4.03 -3.15
CA GLY A 155 8.03 -4.30 -3.40
C GLY A 155 7.07 -3.90 -2.27
N GLY A 156 7.59 -3.52 -1.10
CA GLY A 156 6.80 -3.07 0.05
C GLY A 156 5.72 -4.06 0.47
N MET A 157 4.56 -3.54 0.89
CA MET A 157 3.42 -4.37 1.34
C MET A 157 2.83 -5.27 0.24
N SER A 158 3.08 -4.99 -1.05
CA SER A 158 2.57 -5.85 -2.13
C SER A 158 3.19 -7.25 -2.14
N THR A 159 4.27 -7.45 -1.37
CA THR A 159 4.86 -8.78 -1.19
C THR A 159 4.02 -9.69 -0.30
N HIS A 160 3.04 -9.16 0.42
CA HIS A 160 2.23 -9.91 1.38
C HIS A 160 0.76 -9.50 1.50
N TRP A 161 0.31 -8.49 0.73
CA TRP A 161 -1.08 -8.05 0.67
C TRP A 161 -2.07 -9.13 0.20
N THR A 162 -3.36 -8.88 0.39
CA THR A 162 -4.46 -9.78 0.02
C THR A 162 -4.89 -9.68 -1.45
N CYS A 163 -4.24 -8.80 -2.23
CA CYS A 163 -4.49 -8.56 -3.65
C CYS A 163 -5.90 -8.06 -4.03
N ALA A 164 -6.74 -7.66 -3.08
CA ALA A 164 -8.03 -7.04 -3.37
C ALA A 164 -7.85 -5.70 -4.10
N VAL A 165 -8.48 -5.57 -5.28
CA VAL A 165 -8.37 -4.42 -6.18
C VAL A 165 -9.74 -3.97 -6.72
N PRO A 166 -10.67 -3.57 -5.83
CA PRO A 166 -11.95 -2.99 -6.22
C PRO A 166 -11.78 -1.61 -6.89
N HIS A 167 -12.79 -1.18 -7.64
CA HIS A 167 -12.93 0.23 -8.02
C HIS A 167 -13.58 1.01 -6.87
N PHE A 168 -13.23 2.29 -6.73
CA PHE A 168 -13.92 3.19 -5.82
C PHE A 168 -15.29 3.61 -6.34
N LEU A 169 -16.27 3.70 -5.43
CA LEU A 169 -17.62 4.17 -5.72
C LEU A 169 -17.64 5.63 -6.18
N LYS A 170 -18.23 5.88 -7.36
CA LYS A 170 -18.48 7.23 -7.87
C LYS A 170 -19.40 8.00 -6.93
N GLY A 171 -19.06 9.26 -6.66
CA GLY A 171 -19.87 10.16 -5.82
C GLY A 171 -19.64 10.01 -4.32
N LEU A 172 -18.78 9.07 -3.89
CA LEU A 172 -18.40 8.91 -2.49
C LEU A 172 -16.89 8.70 -2.33
N GLU A 173 -16.35 7.62 -2.89
CA GLU A 173 -14.94 7.25 -2.71
C GLU A 173 -14.03 7.80 -3.81
N ARG A 174 -14.56 7.86 -5.05
CA ARG A 174 -13.78 8.22 -6.23
C ARG A 174 -13.54 9.74 -6.28
N PRO A 175 -12.28 10.21 -6.21
CA PRO A 175 -11.98 11.64 -6.29
C PRO A 175 -12.40 12.24 -7.63
N VAL A 176 -12.91 13.46 -7.63
CA VAL A 176 -13.18 14.20 -8.88
C VAL A 176 -11.86 14.78 -9.37
N ILE A 177 -11.38 14.37 -10.55
CA ILE A 177 -10.17 14.90 -11.21
C ILE A 177 -10.54 16.10 -12.08
N LEU A 178 -11.59 15.96 -12.91
CA LEU A 178 -12.01 16.94 -13.93
C LEU A 178 -13.35 17.59 -13.54
N PRO A 179 -13.36 18.69 -12.78
CA PRO A 179 -14.57 19.20 -12.13
C PRO A 179 -15.55 19.91 -13.09
N PHE A 180 -15.10 20.25 -14.29
CA PHE A 180 -15.87 21.05 -15.25
C PHE A 180 -16.71 20.20 -16.22
N SER A 181 -16.55 18.87 -16.19
CA SER A 181 -17.27 17.94 -17.05
C SER A 181 -17.30 16.56 -16.39
N GLU A 182 -18.46 16.18 -15.85
CA GLU A 182 -18.67 14.87 -15.25
C GLU A 182 -18.41 13.73 -16.25
N ALA A 183 -18.78 13.94 -17.52
CA ALA A 183 -18.54 12.98 -18.59
C ALA A 183 -17.04 12.79 -18.87
N ASP A 184 -16.24 13.87 -18.84
CA ASP A 184 -14.79 13.75 -19.00
C ASP A 184 -14.12 13.14 -17.77
N ASP A 185 -14.60 13.45 -16.56
CA ASP A 185 -14.13 12.81 -15.32
C ASP A 185 -14.40 11.30 -15.31
N ASP A 186 -15.59 10.90 -15.71
CA ASP A 186 -15.94 9.49 -15.86
C ASP A 186 -15.06 8.80 -16.90
N ALA A 187 -14.85 9.43 -18.06
CA ALA A 187 -13.98 8.90 -19.10
C ALA A 187 -12.52 8.79 -18.62
N GLU A 188 -12.01 9.79 -17.89
CA GLU A 188 -10.67 9.74 -17.29
C GLU A 188 -10.53 8.54 -16.36
N TRP A 189 -11.47 8.36 -15.43
CA TRP A 189 -11.42 7.22 -14.50
C TRP A 189 -11.56 5.88 -15.21
N GLN A 190 -12.38 5.77 -16.26
CA GLN A 190 -12.47 4.56 -17.07
C GLN A 190 -11.12 4.22 -17.72
N THR A 191 -10.47 5.20 -18.35
CA THR A 191 -9.15 5.03 -18.96
C THR A 191 -8.10 4.63 -17.92
N LEU A 192 -8.05 5.32 -16.77
CA LEU A 192 -7.07 5.05 -15.72
C LEU A 192 -7.31 3.71 -15.02
N TYR A 193 -8.54 3.37 -14.65
CA TYR A 193 -8.83 2.07 -14.02
C TYR A 193 -8.59 0.90 -14.96
N LYS A 194 -8.93 1.03 -16.24
CA LYS A 194 -8.63 0.00 -17.25
C LYS A 194 -7.11 -0.22 -17.35
N ALA A 195 -6.33 0.86 -17.44
CA ALA A 195 -4.89 0.77 -17.50
C ALA A 195 -4.28 0.18 -16.20
N ALA A 196 -4.78 0.60 -15.03
CA ALA A 196 -4.36 0.09 -13.74
C ALA A 196 -4.69 -1.40 -13.58
N ALA A 197 -5.88 -1.83 -13.99
CA ALA A 197 -6.33 -3.22 -13.99
C ALA A 197 -5.43 -4.10 -14.85
N VAL A 198 -5.05 -3.64 -16.05
CA VAL A 198 -4.08 -4.34 -16.90
C VAL A 198 -2.71 -4.38 -16.25
N LEU A 199 -2.24 -3.26 -15.68
CA LEU A 199 -0.91 -3.15 -15.11
C LEU A 199 -0.68 -4.08 -13.91
N ILE A 200 -1.66 -4.17 -13.00
CA ILE A 200 -1.58 -5.04 -11.82
C ILE A 200 -2.11 -6.46 -12.09
N GLY A 201 -2.81 -6.69 -13.20
CA GLY A 201 -3.40 -7.97 -13.55
C GLY A 201 -4.65 -8.31 -12.73
N ARG A 202 -5.64 -7.42 -12.72
CA ARG A 202 -6.93 -7.61 -12.04
C ARG A 202 -7.79 -8.66 -12.77
N ASN A 203 -8.31 -9.62 -12.02
CA ASN A 203 -9.24 -10.67 -12.46
C ASN A 203 -10.42 -10.82 -11.47
N THR A 204 -11.50 -11.44 -11.91
CA THR A 204 -12.75 -11.65 -11.11
C THR A 204 -13.27 -13.09 -11.19
N ASP A 205 -12.58 -13.97 -11.90
CA ASP A 205 -13.03 -15.29 -12.35
C ASP A 205 -12.12 -16.44 -11.85
N GLN A 206 -11.05 -16.11 -11.12
CA GLN A 206 -10.00 -17.07 -10.72
C GLN A 206 -10.47 -18.09 -9.66
N PHE A 207 -11.69 -17.94 -9.15
CA PHE A 207 -12.29 -18.79 -8.11
C PHE A 207 -13.64 -19.40 -8.56
N ASP A 208 -14.01 -19.26 -9.84
CA ASP A 208 -15.31 -19.75 -10.37
C ASP A 208 -15.49 -21.27 -10.25
N GLU A 209 -14.40 -22.04 -10.20
CA GLU A 209 -14.40 -23.49 -9.97
C GLU A 209 -14.11 -23.90 -8.51
N SER A 210 -14.37 -23.01 -7.54
CA SER A 210 -14.34 -23.33 -6.11
C SER A 210 -15.74 -23.65 -5.58
N ILE A 211 -15.86 -24.80 -4.92
CA ILE A 211 -17.09 -25.23 -4.26
C ILE A 211 -17.46 -24.26 -3.13
N ARG A 212 -16.50 -23.90 -2.28
CA ARG A 212 -16.72 -22.99 -1.15
C ARG A 212 -17.07 -21.58 -1.62
N HIS A 213 -16.42 -21.09 -2.67
CA HIS A 213 -16.72 -19.79 -3.26
C HIS A 213 -18.16 -19.72 -3.75
N ASN A 214 -18.58 -20.66 -4.60
CA ASN A 214 -19.93 -20.69 -5.15
C ASN A 214 -20.98 -20.93 -4.06
N LEU A 215 -20.69 -21.76 -3.05
CA LEU A 215 -21.61 -21.98 -1.92
C LEU A 215 -21.89 -20.67 -1.15
N VAL A 216 -20.85 -19.90 -0.83
CA VAL A 216 -20.98 -18.60 -0.17
C VAL A 216 -21.68 -17.59 -1.08
N LEU A 217 -21.24 -17.48 -2.33
CA LEU A 217 -21.78 -16.53 -3.32
C LEU A 217 -23.28 -16.75 -3.54
N ASP A 218 -23.69 -17.98 -3.86
CA ASP A 218 -25.09 -18.33 -4.12
C ASP A 218 -25.97 -18.09 -2.89
N THR A 219 -25.47 -18.42 -1.70
CA THR A 219 -26.21 -18.24 -0.44
C THR A 219 -26.50 -16.76 -0.21
N LEU A 220 -25.50 -15.90 -0.43
CA LEU A 220 -25.64 -14.46 -0.23
C LEU A 220 -26.46 -13.79 -1.33
N GLN A 221 -26.31 -14.20 -2.59
CA GLN A 221 -27.15 -13.71 -3.70
C GLN A 221 -28.63 -14.04 -3.48
N LYS A 222 -28.94 -15.24 -2.96
CA LYS A 222 -30.31 -15.62 -2.59
C LYS A 222 -30.85 -14.82 -1.40
N ALA A 223 -30.01 -14.57 -0.40
CA ALA A 223 -30.40 -13.83 0.80
C ALA A 223 -30.57 -12.32 0.52
N TYR A 224 -29.84 -11.77 -0.45
CA TYR A 224 -29.75 -10.35 -0.73
C TYR A 224 -29.93 -10.05 -2.22
N GLY A 225 -31.12 -10.33 -2.76
CA GLY A 225 -31.43 -10.06 -4.18
C GLY A 225 -31.38 -8.58 -4.59
N ASP A 226 -31.32 -7.65 -3.61
CA ASP A 226 -31.18 -6.21 -3.80
C ASP A 226 -29.74 -5.70 -3.61
N ARG A 227 -28.80 -6.56 -3.20
CA ARG A 227 -27.38 -6.22 -3.03
C ARG A 227 -26.56 -6.85 -4.15
N ASP A 228 -25.62 -6.09 -4.71
CA ASP A 228 -24.73 -6.53 -5.80
C ASP A 228 -23.64 -7.50 -5.31
N VAL A 229 -24.04 -8.65 -4.77
CA VAL A 229 -23.14 -9.69 -4.26
C VAL A 229 -22.39 -10.33 -5.43
N GLN A 230 -21.07 -10.22 -5.44
CA GLN A 230 -20.22 -10.61 -6.56
C GLN A 230 -18.86 -11.16 -6.13
N PRO A 231 -18.09 -11.79 -7.04
CA PRO A 231 -16.70 -12.16 -6.78
C PRO A 231 -15.84 -10.94 -6.43
N LEU A 232 -14.97 -11.08 -5.43
CA LEU A 232 -14.01 -10.04 -5.06
C LEU A 232 -12.99 -9.86 -6.20
N PRO A 233 -12.79 -8.63 -6.73
CA PRO A 233 -11.75 -8.40 -7.72
C PRO A 233 -10.36 -8.56 -7.12
N LEU A 234 -9.55 -9.45 -7.70
CA LEU A 234 -8.24 -9.82 -7.20
C LEU A 234 -7.15 -9.61 -8.25
N ALA A 235 -5.98 -9.15 -7.81
CA ALA A 235 -4.78 -9.15 -8.61
C ALA A 235 -4.07 -10.51 -8.49
N CYS A 236 -4.53 -11.49 -9.25
CA CYS A 236 -3.96 -12.84 -9.28
C CYS A 236 -4.36 -13.59 -10.55
N HIS A 237 -3.71 -14.72 -10.83
CA HIS A 237 -4.17 -15.69 -11.82
C HIS A 237 -3.90 -17.14 -11.41
N ARG A 238 -4.65 -18.11 -11.92
CA ARG A 238 -4.35 -19.54 -11.75
C ARG A 238 -3.12 -19.91 -12.56
N VAL A 239 -2.21 -20.69 -11.96
CA VAL A 239 -0.97 -21.15 -12.64
C VAL A 239 -1.28 -21.93 -13.92
N ALA A 240 -2.38 -22.69 -13.92
CA ALA A 240 -2.93 -23.40 -15.07
C ALA A 240 -4.42 -23.70 -14.83
N PRO A 241 -5.21 -23.97 -15.88
CA PRO A 241 -6.59 -24.44 -15.71
C PRO A 241 -6.68 -25.65 -14.77
N GLY A 242 -7.57 -25.59 -13.77
CA GLY A 242 -7.75 -26.63 -12.75
C GLY A 242 -6.61 -26.76 -11.73
N SER A 243 -5.58 -25.90 -11.77
CA SER A 243 -4.51 -25.89 -10.77
C SER A 243 -5.02 -25.39 -9.41
N PRO A 244 -4.68 -26.04 -8.29
CA PRO A 244 -4.99 -25.52 -6.97
C PRO A 244 -4.16 -24.27 -6.62
N TYR A 245 -3.07 -24.01 -7.36
CA TYR A 245 -2.15 -22.92 -7.09
C TYR A 245 -2.54 -21.62 -7.80
N VAL A 246 -2.42 -20.52 -7.06
CA VAL A 246 -2.63 -19.14 -7.49
C VAL A 246 -1.29 -18.42 -7.58
N MET A 247 -1.11 -17.64 -8.64
CA MET A 247 -0.08 -16.62 -8.74
C MET A 247 -0.67 -15.30 -8.24
N TRP A 248 -0.37 -14.94 -7.01
CA TRP A 248 -0.72 -13.64 -6.41
C TRP A 248 0.18 -12.56 -6.98
N HIS A 249 -0.41 -11.46 -7.43
CA HIS A 249 0.34 -10.37 -8.06
C HIS A 249 0.88 -9.39 -7.02
N SER A 250 1.96 -8.72 -7.38
CA SER A 250 2.68 -7.79 -6.51
C SER A 250 3.33 -6.68 -7.34
N ALA A 251 4.19 -5.87 -6.73
CA ALA A 251 5.01 -4.91 -7.47
C ALA A 251 5.91 -5.60 -8.52
N GLU A 252 6.26 -6.89 -8.38
CA GLU A 252 6.87 -7.69 -9.45
C GLU A 252 6.08 -7.57 -10.77
N ASN A 253 4.76 -7.78 -10.72
CA ASN A 253 3.88 -7.72 -11.89
C ASN A 253 3.84 -6.32 -12.51
N VAL A 254 3.90 -5.29 -11.65
CA VAL A 254 3.92 -3.89 -12.08
C VAL A 254 5.26 -3.52 -12.70
N PHE A 255 6.39 -3.97 -12.15
CA PHE A 255 7.69 -3.82 -12.78
C PHE A 255 7.74 -4.59 -14.11
N GLY A 256 7.13 -5.78 -14.12
CA GLY A 256 7.13 -6.72 -15.22
C GLY A 256 8.55 -7.15 -15.59
N ASP A 257 8.88 -7.04 -16.87
CA ASP A 257 10.16 -7.44 -17.46
C ASP A 257 11.30 -6.42 -17.29
N ILE A 258 11.13 -5.37 -16.47
CA ILE A 258 12.13 -4.29 -16.36
C ILE A 258 13.50 -4.79 -15.86
N PHE A 259 13.53 -5.86 -15.05
CA PHE A 259 14.75 -6.44 -14.50
C PHE A 259 15.36 -7.54 -15.38
N THR A 260 14.54 -8.19 -16.23
CA THR A 260 14.96 -9.35 -17.01
C THR A 260 15.33 -8.99 -18.45
N ASN A 261 14.79 -7.88 -18.98
CA ASN A 261 15.06 -7.43 -20.33
C ASN A 261 16.22 -6.42 -20.40
N ALA A 262 17.42 -6.89 -20.06
CA ALA A 262 18.61 -6.05 -19.97
C ALA A 262 18.92 -5.27 -21.27
N ALA A 263 18.61 -5.80 -22.46
CA ALA A 263 18.86 -5.09 -23.71
C ALA A 263 18.04 -3.77 -23.84
N GLU A 264 16.88 -3.72 -23.18
CA GLU A 264 15.93 -2.59 -23.25
C GLU A 264 16.04 -1.66 -22.03
N THR A 265 16.50 -2.16 -20.89
CA THR A 265 16.46 -1.44 -19.61
C THR A 265 17.83 -1.25 -18.95
N ASN A 266 18.85 -2.01 -19.35
CA ASN A 266 20.16 -1.98 -18.71
C ASN A 266 20.90 -0.69 -19.08
N GLY A 267 21.07 0.17 -18.07
CA GLY A 267 21.66 1.51 -18.19
C GLY A 267 20.70 2.66 -17.91
N TYR A 268 19.39 2.40 -17.92
CA TYR A 268 18.36 3.44 -17.77
C TYR A 268 17.49 3.31 -16.53
N PHE A 269 17.48 2.13 -15.90
CA PHE A 269 16.85 1.93 -14.59
C PHE A 269 17.87 1.37 -13.59
N LYS A 270 17.90 1.96 -12.39
CA LYS A 270 18.69 1.47 -11.25
C LYS A 270 17.81 1.43 -10.01
N LEU A 271 17.69 0.26 -9.41
CA LEU A 271 17.11 0.08 -8.07
C LEU A 271 18.24 -0.13 -7.08
N LEU A 272 18.32 0.76 -6.08
CA LEU A 272 19.29 0.71 -5.00
C LEU A 272 18.56 0.28 -3.74
N THR A 273 18.90 -0.89 -3.20
CA THR A 273 18.32 -1.44 -1.96
C THR A 273 19.13 -1.02 -0.75
N ASN A 274 18.57 -1.16 0.45
CA ASN A 274 19.21 -0.74 1.70
C ASN A 274 19.66 0.74 1.68
N LEU A 275 18.97 1.57 0.88
CA LEU A 275 19.31 2.97 0.67
C LEU A 275 18.17 3.86 1.15
N LEU A 276 18.35 4.45 2.33
CA LEU A 276 17.35 5.32 2.93
C LEU A 276 17.41 6.71 2.33
N CYS A 277 16.35 7.14 1.62
CA CYS A 277 16.15 8.54 1.31
C CYS A 277 15.63 9.27 2.55
N SER A 278 16.47 10.11 3.14
CA SER A 278 16.18 10.75 4.42
C SER A 278 15.61 12.16 4.26
N ARG A 279 15.99 12.87 3.20
CA ARG A 279 15.63 14.27 3.00
C ARG A 279 15.73 14.70 1.54
N LEU A 280 15.07 15.79 1.19
CA LEU A 280 15.25 16.51 -0.07
C LEU A 280 15.92 17.86 0.20
N ALA A 281 17.04 18.11 -0.49
CA ALA A 281 17.66 19.43 -0.52
C ALA A 281 16.99 20.29 -1.60
N TYR A 282 16.79 21.58 -1.32
CA TYR A 282 16.03 22.46 -2.21
C TYR A 282 16.60 23.88 -2.26
N GLU A 283 16.26 24.60 -3.32
CA GLU A 283 16.56 26.02 -3.53
C GLU A 283 15.29 26.81 -3.90
N GLY A 284 15.32 28.12 -3.69
CA GLY A 284 14.19 29.01 -3.98
C GLY A 284 13.10 28.98 -2.91
N THR A 285 12.18 29.95 -3.01
CA THR A 285 11.06 30.11 -2.06
C THR A 285 9.69 30.00 -2.72
N ASP A 286 9.56 30.44 -3.98
CA ASP A 286 8.36 30.28 -4.81
C ASP A 286 8.69 30.57 -6.29
N PRO A 287 8.89 29.56 -7.16
CA PRO A 287 8.80 28.13 -6.85
C PRO A 287 10.00 27.62 -6.05
N VAL A 288 9.77 26.57 -5.28
CA VAL A 288 10.81 25.74 -4.67
C VAL A 288 11.25 24.68 -5.69
N LYS A 289 12.55 24.42 -5.75
CA LYS A 289 13.14 23.41 -6.63
C LYS A 289 13.98 22.43 -5.83
N ILE A 290 13.70 21.14 -5.97
CA ILE A 290 14.54 20.09 -5.38
C ILE A 290 15.81 19.94 -6.21
N VAL A 291 16.97 19.93 -5.53
CA VAL A 291 18.31 19.86 -6.16
C VAL A 291 19.07 18.57 -5.83
N GLY A 292 18.58 17.78 -4.87
CA GLY A 292 19.15 16.47 -4.55
C GLY A 292 18.34 15.72 -3.50
N ALA A 293 18.31 14.40 -3.62
CA ALA A 293 17.81 13.49 -2.59
C ALA A 293 18.98 13.10 -1.67
N GLU A 294 18.91 13.46 -0.39
CA GLU A 294 19.85 13.04 0.64
C GLU A 294 19.59 11.57 0.97
N VAL A 295 20.55 10.71 0.65
CA VAL A 295 20.47 9.26 0.86
C VAL A 295 21.54 8.77 1.83
N ARG A 296 21.21 7.72 2.58
CA ARG A 296 22.12 6.99 3.48
C ARG A 296 22.18 5.54 3.06
N ASP A 297 23.39 5.05 2.85
CA ASP A 297 23.66 3.65 2.55
C ASP A 297 23.72 2.85 3.86
N LEU A 298 22.68 2.06 4.13
CA LEU A 298 22.55 1.31 5.36
C LEU A 298 23.52 0.11 5.42
N LEU A 299 24.05 -0.35 4.28
CA LEU A 299 25.09 -1.37 4.26
C LEU A 299 26.44 -0.79 4.69
N GLU A 300 26.76 0.43 4.26
CA GLU A 300 27.93 1.16 4.77
C GLU A 300 27.79 1.48 6.26
N GLU A 301 26.59 1.89 6.73
CA GLU A 301 26.31 2.09 8.17
C GLU A 301 26.52 0.79 8.96
N LYS A 302 26.04 -0.36 8.44
CA LYS A 302 26.22 -1.69 9.07
C LYS A 302 27.69 -2.09 9.22
N LEU A 303 28.56 -1.65 8.31
CA LEU A 303 30.00 -1.91 8.34
C LEU A 303 30.77 -0.94 9.25
N GLY A 304 30.11 0.11 9.76
CA GLY A 304 30.67 1.06 10.72
C GLY A 304 30.94 0.45 12.10
N SER A 305 31.72 1.15 12.92
CA SER A 305 32.11 0.71 14.27
C SER A 305 31.03 0.93 15.35
N SER A 306 29.95 1.65 15.04
CA SER A 306 28.86 1.93 15.98
C SER A 306 27.54 1.33 15.50
N LEU A 307 26.79 0.68 16.40
CA LEU A 307 25.43 0.18 16.15
C LEU A 307 24.41 1.31 15.94
N VAL A 308 24.72 2.52 16.41
CA VAL A 308 23.94 3.74 16.21
C VAL A 308 24.93 4.86 15.89
N PRO A 309 25.13 5.22 14.61
CA PRO A 309 26.03 6.32 14.28
C PRO A 309 25.44 7.64 14.79
N GLU A 310 26.11 8.25 15.78
CA GLU A 310 25.75 9.56 16.31
C GLU A 310 26.36 10.67 15.43
N GLY A 311 25.56 11.66 15.05
CA GLY A 311 26.05 12.86 14.35
C GLY A 311 26.50 12.61 12.91
N ASP A 312 27.69 13.11 12.55
CA ASP A 312 28.25 13.12 11.20
C ASP A 312 28.95 11.81 10.80
N GLU A 313 28.91 10.76 11.64
CA GLU A 313 29.47 9.43 11.31
C GLU A 313 28.67 8.69 10.23
N GLN A 314 27.45 9.14 9.93
CA GLN A 314 26.61 8.60 8.87
C GLN A 314 27.11 9.07 7.50
N LYS A 315 27.56 8.12 6.67
CA LYS A 315 27.98 8.42 5.30
C LYS A 315 26.75 8.75 4.44
N LYS A 316 26.62 10.04 4.12
CA LYS A 316 25.50 10.63 3.40
C LYS A 316 25.92 11.03 2.00
N TYR A 317 24.98 10.91 1.07
CA TYR A 317 25.18 11.26 -0.32
C TYR A 317 24.00 12.04 -0.88
N TYR A 318 24.23 12.71 -2.02
CA TYR A 318 23.15 13.19 -2.87
C TYR A 318 22.97 12.31 -4.11
N ILE A 319 21.72 11.99 -4.41
CA ILE A 319 21.31 11.57 -5.75
C ILE A 319 20.61 12.74 -6.43
N LYS A 320 21.13 13.16 -7.59
CA LYS A 320 20.61 14.29 -8.37
C LYS A 320 19.70 13.81 -9.50
N ALA A 321 18.53 14.41 -9.60
CA ALA A 321 17.60 14.20 -10.69
C ALA A 321 16.87 15.49 -11.08
N LYS A 322 16.29 15.51 -12.30
CA LYS A 322 15.44 16.61 -12.75
C LYS A 322 14.10 16.64 -12.03
N ILE A 323 13.49 15.47 -11.79
CA ILE A 323 12.22 15.28 -11.09
C ILE A 323 12.38 14.27 -9.95
N TYR A 324 11.69 14.50 -8.83
CA TYR A 324 11.69 13.65 -7.64
C TYR A 324 10.28 13.15 -7.37
N VAL A 325 10.12 11.83 -7.23
CA VAL A 325 8.86 11.17 -6.91
C VAL A 325 9.00 10.47 -5.56
N ILE A 326 8.15 10.81 -4.60
CA ILE A 326 8.14 10.19 -3.28
C ILE A 326 6.93 9.27 -3.15
N ALA A 327 7.18 7.95 -3.22
CA ALA A 327 6.19 6.88 -3.20
C ALA A 327 6.53 5.84 -2.11
N ALA A 328 6.91 6.31 -0.92
CA ALA A 328 7.39 5.51 0.20
C ALA A 328 6.25 4.99 1.12
N GLY A 329 4.99 5.09 0.70
CA GLY A 329 3.82 4.71 1.51
C GLY A 329 3.21 5.88 2.28
N ALA A 330 2.02 5.68 2.84
CA ALA A 330 1.22 6.77 3.44
C ALA A 330 1.87 7.39 4.69
N VAL A 331 2.73 6.66 5.41
CA VAL A 331 3.48 7.18 6.57
C VAL A 331 4.85 7.72 6.16
N CYS A 332 5.64 6.96 5.39
CA CYS A 332 7.03 7.34 5.14
C CYS A 332 7.18 8.45 4.08
N THR A 333 6.22 8.58 3.13
CA THR A 333 6.21 9.71 2.19
C THR A 333 6.14 11.04 2.94
N PRO A 334 5.13 11.32 3.79
CA PRO A 334 5.11 12.56 4.55
C PRO A 334 6.24 12.65 5.59
N GLN A 335 6.73 11.54 6.15
CA GLN A 335 7.88 11.55 7.06
C GLN A 335 9.13 12.15 6.39
N LEU A 336 9.41 11.74 5.15
CA LEU A 336 10.52 12.26 4.35
C LEU A 336 10.31 13.75 4.02
N LEU A 337 9.09 14.16 3.64
CA LEU A 337 8.77 15.56 3.35
C LEU A 337 8.86 16.44 4.60
N ALA A 338 8.40 15.94 5.76
CA ALA A 338 8.50 16.62 7.04
C ALA A 338 9.97 16.78 7.48
N ASN A 339 10.78 15.72 7.33
CA ASN A 339 12.22 15.78 7.60
C ASN A 339 12.96 16.74 6.64
N SER A 340 12.35 17.05 5.48
CA SER A 340 12.83 18.07 4.54
C SER A 340 12.42 19.49 4.92
N GLY A 341 11.66 19.67 5.99
CA GLY A 341 11.20 20.97 6.48
C GLY A 341 9.91 21.45 5.82
N PHE A 342 9.20 20.61 5.08
CA PHE A 342 8.05 21.07 4.29
C PHE A 342 6.76 21.25 5.09
N GLY A 343 6.63 20.62 6.25
CA GLY A 343 5.44 20.72 7.10
C GLY A 343 5.37 19.60 8.13
N ALA A 344 4.25 19.53 8.85
CA ALA A 344 3.90 18.46 9.81
C ALA A 344 4.84 18.28 11.03
N GLY A 345 5.84 19.15 11.22
CA GLY A 345 6.64 19.17 12.44
C GLY A 345 5.83 19.68 13.64
N ARG A 346 6.03 19.08 14.83
CA ARG A 346 5.41 19.57 16.06
C ARG A 346 5.85 21.02 16.34
N ASN A 347 4.89 21.94 16.38
CA ASN A 347 5.11 23.39 16.55
C ASN A 347 5.90 24.07 15.40
N GLN A 348 5.93 23.48 14.19
CA GLN A 348 6.57 24.12 13.06
C GLN A 348 5.85 25.42 12.67
N ALA A 349 6.59 26.53 12.69
CA ALA A 349 6.09 27.81 12.18
C ALA A 349 6.28 27.89 10.66
N ASN A 350 5.28 28.43 9.95
CA ASN A 350 5.31 28.73 8.51
C ASN A 350 5.72 27.53 7.61
N PRO A 351 4.95 26.42 7.62
CA PRO A 351 5.24 25.29 6.75
C PRO A 351 5.11 25.65 5.26
N ILE A 352 5.98 25.09 4.41
CA ILE A 352 5.90 25.23 2.94
C ILE A 352 4.61 24.58 2.41
N ILE A 353 4.18 23.47 3.02
CA ILE A 353 2.94 22.75 2.70
C ILE A 353 2.12 22.62 3.99
N PRO A 354 1.19 23.56 4.26
CA PRO A 354 0.39 23.55 5.49
C PRO A 354 -0.49 22.31 5.66
N ALA A 355 -0.97 21.74 4.56
CA ALA A 355 -1.87 20.58 4.58
C ALA A 355 -1.14 19.23 4.74
N LEU A 356 0.20 19.22 4.77
CA LEU A 356 0.99 17.99 4.88
C LEU A 356 0.58 17.19 6.12
N SER A 357 0.23 15.92 5.93
CA SER A 357 -0.19 14.98 6.99
C SER A 357 -1.41 15.40 7.80
N THR A 358 -2.26 16.27 7.27
CA THR A 358 -3.57 16.59 7.85
C THR A 358 -4.67 15.89 7.07
N HIS A 359 -5.89 15.83 7.62
CA HIS A 359 -7.03 15.18 6.98
C HIS A 359 -6.80 13.69 6.69
N ILE A 360 -6.02 13.03 7.56
CA ILE A 360 -5.72 11.60 7.38
C ILE A 360 -6.99 10.79 7.59
N THR A 361 -7.12 9.73 6.80
CA THR A 361 -8.24 8.79 6.88
C THR A 361 -7.70 7.39 7.14
N GLU A 362 -8.40 6.61 7.94
CA GLU A 362 -8.14 5.18 8.15
C GLU A 362 -9.49 4.53 8.42
N GLN A 363 -9.63 3.26 8.09
CA GLN A 363 -10.89 2.53 8.08
C GLN A 363 -11.08 1.73 9.38
N PRO A 364 -12.10 2.03 10.20
CA PRO A 364 -12.54 1.08 11.20
C PRO A 364 -12.89 -0.25 10.54
N MET A 365 -12.25 -1.32 11.02
CA MET A 365 -12.44 -2.66 10.50
C MET A 365 -13.21 -3.50 11.50
N ALA A 366 -14.34 -4.07 11.08
CA ALA A 366 -15.03 -5.12 11.83
C ALA A 366 -14.63 -6.49 11.27
N PHE A 367 -14.49 -7.46 12.16
CA PHE A 367 -14.08 -8.83 11.82
C PHE A 367 -14.86 -9.88 12.61
N CYS A 368 -15.19 -10.98 11.95
CA CYS A 368 -15.51 -12.26 12.60
C CYS A 368 -15.17 -13.43 11.68
N GLN A 369 -15.19 -14.63 12.25
CA GLN A 369 -15.21 -15.87 11.46
C GLN A 369 -16.47 -16.66 11.77
N VAL A 370 -16.99 -17.34 10.76
CA VAL A 370 -18.10 -18.28 10.90
C VAL A 370 -17.70 -19.68 10.49
N VAL A 371 -18.38 -20.67 11.07
CA VAL A 371 -18.38 -22.06 10.64
C VAL A 371 -19.67 -22.29 9.85
N LEU A 372 -19.55 -22.73 8.59
CA LEU A 372 -20.69 -22.94 7.70
C LEU A 372 -21.78 -23.82 8.32
N LYS A 373 -23.05 -23.47 8.08
CA LYS A 373 -24.22 -24.26 8.51
C LYS A 373 -24.20 -25.66 7.89
N GLN A 374 -24.71 -26.64 8.63
CA GLN A 374 -24.79 -28.04 8.18
C GLN A 374 -25.53 -28.16 6.83
N ASP A 375 -26.68 -27.50 6.67
CA ASP A 375 -27.45 -27.55 5.42
C ASP A 375 -26.66 -27.05 4.20
N LEU A 376 -25.75 -26.09 4.38
CA LEU A 376 -24.88 -25.60 3.30
C LEU A 376 -23.84 -26.66 2.93
N VAL A 377 -23.23 -27.32 3.93
CA VAL A 377 -22.28 -28.42 3.73
C VAL A 377 -22.95 -29.61 3.06
N ASP A 378 -24.16 -29.98 3.50
CA ASP A 378 -24.96 -31.06 2.92
C ASP A 378 -25.31 -30.74 1.45
N SER A 379 -25.69 -29.49 1.15
CA SER A 379 -25.97 -29.04 -0.22
C SER A 379 -24.74 -29.05 -1.15
N ALA A 380 -23.53 -29.02 -0.59
CA ALA A 380 -22.31 -29.19 -1.37
C ALA A 380 -22.07 -30.66 -1.76
N GLY A 381 -22.59 -31.59 -0.95
CA GLY A 381 -22.57 -33.03 -1.19
C GLY A 381 -23.74 -33.56 -2.02
N ASP A 382 -24.85 -32.83 -2.11
CA ASP A 382 -25.95 -33.08 -3.05
C ASP A 382 -25.55 -32.59 -4.45
N LEU A 383 -25.38 -33.55 -5.35
CA LEU A 383 -24.87 -33.31 -6.70
C LEU A 383 -25.97 -32.92 -7.69
N SER A 384 -27.24 -32.97 -7.28
CA SER A 384 -28.37 -32.60 -8.11
C SER A 384 -28.28 -31.13 -8.55
N GLY A 385 -28.32 -30.90 -9.87
CA GLY A 385 -28.25 -29.55 -10.45
C GLY A 385 -26.89 -28.85 -10.32
N LYS A 386 -25.85 -29.51 -9.78
CA LYS A 386 -24.48 -28.95 -9.73
C LYS A 386 -23.77 -29.08 -11.08
N PRO A 387 -22.83 -28.18 -11.43
CA PRO A 387 -22.07 -28.28 -12.67
C PRO A 387 -21.16 -29.52 -12.68
N ALA A 388 -20.81 -30.00 -13.88
CA ALA A 388 -20.05 -31.24 -14.05
C ALA A 388 -18.69 -31.24 -13.32
N TRP A 389 -18.00 -30.09 -13.28
CA TRP A 389 -16.72 -29.95 -12.56
C TRP A 389 -16.88 -30.16 -11.06
N TRP A 390 -17.97 -29.67 -10.47
CA TRP A 390 -18.28 -29.81 -9.04
C TRP A 390 -18.58 -31.28 -8.71
N GLN A 391 -19.46 -31.90 -9.50
CA GLN A 391 -19.81 -33.31 -9.33
C GLN A 391 -18.57 -34.20 -9.40
N ALA A 392 -17.72 -33.97 -10.41
CA ALA A 392 -16.46 -34.69 -10.57
C ALA A 392 -15.50 -34.46 -9.38
N ALA A 393 -15.40 -33.23 -8.87
CA ALA A 393 -14.53 -32.90 -7.75
C ALA A 393 -14.96 -33.61 -6.45
N VAL A 394 -16.26 -33.57 -6.11
CA VAL A 394 -16.82 -34.23 -4.92
C VAL A 394 -16.71 -35.74 -5.00
N ASN A 395 -17.10 -36.35 -6.14
CA ASN A 395 -17.01 -37.81 -6.31
C ASN A 395 -15.57 -38.30 -6.18
N ARG A 396 -14.63 -37.64 -6.84
CA ARG A 396 -13.19 -37.94 -6.74
C ARG A 396 -12.67 -37.80 -5.30
N HIS A 397 -13.16 -36.82 -4.54
CA HIS A 397 -12.76 -36.65 -3.15
C HIS A 397 -13.27 -37.80 -2.28
N ARG A 398 -14.55 -38.16 -2.40
CA ARG A 398 -15.17 -39.29 -1.69
C ARG A 398 -14.49 -40.62 -2.00
N GLU A 399 -14.19 -40.88 -3.27
CA GLU A 399 -13.49 -42.09 -3.71
C GLU A 399 -12.07 -42.19 -3.13
N LYS A 400 -11.32 -41.08 -3.13
CA LYS A 400 -9.93 -41.07 -2.66
C LYS A 400 -9.81 -41.02 -1.13
N ASN A 401 -10.81 -40.48 -0.45
CA ASN A 401 -10.78 -40.21 0.98
C ASN A 401 -12.06 -40.74 1.66
N PRO A 402 -12.31 -42.07 1.62
CA PRO A 402 -13.57 -42.65 2.10
C PRO A 402 -13.79 -42.50 3.62
N LEU A 403 -12.73 -42.12 4.36
CA LEU A 403 -12.79 -41.85 5.80
C LEU A 403 -13.08 -40.38 6.13
N ASP A 404 -13.03 -39.49 5.13
CA ASP A 404 -13.35 -38.07 5.31
C ASP A 404 -14.87 -37.88 5.16
N PRO A 405 -15.59 -37.43 6.20
CA PRO A 405 -17.02 -37.19 6.10
C PRO A 405 -17.37 -35.93 5.29
N MET A 406 -16.39 -35.06 5.00
CA MET A 406 -16.63 -33.80 4.30
C MET A 406 -16.79 -34.00 2.79
N PRO A 407 -17.84 -33.47 2.14
CA PRO A 407 -17.96 -33.56 0.68
C PRO A 407 -17.00 -32.62 -0.06
N ILE A 408 -16.52 -31.56 0.59
CA ILE A 408 -15.67 -30.53 0.01
C ILE A 408 -14.21 -31.03 -0.07
N PRO A 409 -13.58 -31.04 -1.26
CA PRO A 409 -12.19 -31.48 -1.42
C PRO A 409 -11.18 -30.69 -0.56
N PHE A 410 -10.12 -31.36 -0.10
CA PHE A 410 -9.06 -30.74 0.71
C PHE A 410 -8.43 -29.48 0.11
N TYR A 411 -8.26 -29.45 -1.22
CA TYR A 411 -7.62 -28.35 -1.94
C TYR A 411 -8.62 -27.51 -2.74
N ASP A 412 -9.91 -27.57 -2.38
CA ASP A 412 -10.89 -26.63 -2.92
C ASP A 412 -10.42 -25.19 -2.59
N PRO A 413 -10.43 -24.22 -3.51
CA PRO A 413 -9.98 -22.86 -3.19
C PRO A 413 -10.92 -22.14 -2.21
N ASP A 414 -10.39 -21.16 -1.49
CA ASP A 414 -11.16 -20.37 -0.52
C ASP A 414 -12.22 -19.48 -1.19
N PRO A 415 -13.33 -19.14 -0.49
CA PRO A 415 -14.27 -18.16 -1.02
C PRO A 415 -13.58 -16.79 -1.19
N GLN A 416 -13.97 -16.05 -2.23
CA GLN A 416 -13.56 -14.68 -2.49
C GLN A 416 -14.77 -13.85 -2.94
N VAL A 417 -15.62 -13.44 -2.00
CA VAL A 417 -16.89 -12.75 -2.28
C VAL A 417 -16.87 -11.35 -1.68
N THR A 418 -17.54 -10.41 -2.34
CA THR A 418 -17.74 -9.05 -1.86
C THR A 418 -19.16 -8.59 -2.10
N ILE A 419 -19.60 -7.70 -1.23
CA ILE A 419 -20.73 -6.79 -1.43
C ILE A 419 -20.13 -5.38 -1.50
N PRO A 420 -20.16 -4.72 -2.67
CA PRO A 420 -19.61 -3.38 -2.82
C PRO A 420 -20.29 -2.35 -1.92
N ALA A 421 -19.57 -1.27 -1.66
CA ALA A 421 -20.13 -0.10 -0.98
C ALA A 421 -21.24 0.53 -1.83
N THR A 422 -22.27 1.04 -1.17
CA THR A 422 -23.28 1.94 -1.76
C THR A 422 -23.38 3.21 -0.93
N LEU A 423 -24.18 4.19 -1.37
CA LEU A 423 -24.41 5.40 -0.57
C LEU A 423 -25.14 5.08 0.75
N GLU A 424 -25.99 4.06 0.75
CA GLU A 424 -26.76 3.60 1.92
C GLU A 424 -25.94 2.69 2.84
N ARG A 425 -24.94 2.01 2.29
CA ARG A 425 -24.02 1.12 3.01
C ARG A 425 -22.59 1.51 2.66
N PRO A 426 -22.08 2.60 3.25
CA PRO A 426 -20.78 3.17 2.92
C PRO A 426 -19.64 2.38 3.60
N TRP A 427 -19.54 1.10 3.28
CA TRP A 427 -18.48 0.21 3.72
C TRP A 427 -18.19 -0.85 2.67
N HIS A 428 -16.92 -1.22 2.55
CA HIS A 428 -16.50 -2.35 1.73
C HIS A 428 -16.54 -3.63 2.54
N THR A 429 -16.73 -4.77 1.86
CA THR A 429 -16.85 -6.08 2.49
C THR A 429 -15.95 -7.10 1.79
N GLN A 430 -15.33 -7.97 2.57
CA GLN A 430 -14.63 -9.15 2.09
C GLN A 430 -15.17 -10.35 2.86
N ILE A 431 -15.81 -11.27 2.14
CA ILE A 431 -16.29 -12.55 2.65
C ILE A 431 -15.43 -13.63 1.99
N HIS A 432 -14.40 -14.06 2.70
CA HIS A 432 -13.33 -14.84 2.09
C HIS A 432 -12.58 -15.71 3.09
N ARG A 433 -11.43 -16.25 2.71
CA ARG A 433 -10.38 -16.70 3.63
C ARG A 433 -9.06 -16.16 3.10
N ASP A 434 -8.34 -15.44 3.95
CA ASP A 434 -6.99 -15.00 3.60
C ASP A 434 -6.12 -14.93 4.86
N ALA A 435 -4.83 -15.23 4.67
CA ALA A 435 -3.86 -15.07 5.73
C ALA A 435 -3.64 -13.58 6.00
N PHE A 436 -3.78 -13.20 7.26
CA PHE A 436 -3.41 -11.88 7.77
C PHE A 436 -2.78 -12.01 9.15
N SER A 437 -2.29 -10.93 9.76
CA SER A 437 -1.67 -10.94 11.09
C SER A 437 -2.57 -11.44 12.25
N TYR A 438 -3.84 -11.80 11.99
CA TYR A 438 -4.83 -12.34 12.90
C TYR A 438 -5.72 -13.40 12.21
N GLY A 439 -6.57 -14.09 12.97
CA GLY A 439 -7.58 -15.01 12.42
C GLY A 439 -7.13 -16.45 12.20
N ASP A 440 -6.06 -16.88 12.88
CA ASP A 440 -5.62 -18.29 12.88
C ASP A 440 -6.74 -19.21 13.40
N VAL A 441 -7.12 -20.18 12.57
CA VAL A 441 -8.21 -21.13 12.86
C VAL A 441 -7.78 -22.17 13.90
N GLY A 442 -6.49 -22.52 13.93
CA GLY A 442 -5.96 -23.62 14.72
C GLY A 442 -6.58 -25.00 14.40
N PRO A 443 -6.18 -26.07 15.11
CA PRO A 443 -6.59 -27.45 14.78
C PRO A 443 -8.00 -27.84 15.26
N ARG A 444 -8.81 -26.87 15.72
CA ARG A 444 -10.05 -27.16 16.47
C ARG A 444 -11.28 -27.31 15.58
N VAL A 445 -11.23 -26.79 14.36
CA VAL A 445 -12.30 -26.84 13.36
C VAL A 445 -11.67 -27.13 11.99
N ASP A 446 -12.36 -27.88 11.14
CA ASP A 446 -11.90 -28.11 9.77
C ASP A 446 -11.88 -26.79 8.97
N GLY A 447 -10.70 -26.41 8.47
CA GLY A 447 -10.51 -25.14 7.76
C GLY A 447 -11.38 -24.97 6.52
N ARG A 448 -11.93 -26.06 5.94
CA ARG A 448 -12.88 -26.00 4.81
C ARG A 448 -14.21 -25.36 5.18
N LEU A 449 -14.55 -25.34 6.48
CA LEU A 449 -15.81 -24.80 6.99
C LEU A 449 -15.72 -23.33 7.41
N VAL A 450 -14.52 -22.77 7.48
CA VAL A 450 -14.31 -21.43 8.04
C VAL A 450 -14.35 -20.36 6.96
N VAL A 451 -15.12 -19.32 7.21
CA VAL A 451 -15.21 -18.12 6.37
C VAL A 451 -14.93 -16.88 7.21
N ASP A 452 -14.02 -16.04 6.75
CA ASP A 452 -13.69 -14.73 7.30
C ASP A 452 -14.65 -13.68 6.75
N LEU A 453 -15.07 -12.77 7.63
CA LEU A 453 -15.84 -11.59 7.28
C LEU A 453 -15.05 -10.35 7.72
N ARG A 454 -14.68 -9.49 6.78
CA ARG A 454 -13.98 -8.21 7.01
C ARG A 454 -14.77 -7.05 6.43
N TRP A 455 -15.21 -6.13 7.27
CA TRP A 455 -16.01 -4.95 6.90
C TRP A 455 -15.20 -3.69 7.18
N PHE A 456 -15.12 -2.80 6.19
CA PHE A 456 -14.25 -1.62 6.23
C PHE A 456 -15.08 -0.34 6.11
N CYS A 457 -15.17 0.42 7.21
CA CYS A 457 -15.95 1.65 7.26
C CYS A 457 -15.13 2.84 6.76
N MET A 458 -15.76 3.74 6.02
CA MET A 458 -15.09 4.98 5.60
C MET A 458 -14.93 5.96 6.78
N GLN A 459 -14.05 6.95 6.62
CA GLN A 459 -13.88 8.06 7.55
C GLN A 459 -13.61 9.37 6.79
N ASP A 460 -14.22 10.47 7.24
CA ASP A 460 -13.94 11.80 6.72
C ASP A 460 -12.52 12.24 7.12
N GLY A 461 -11.80 12.83 6.17
CA GLY A 461 -10.56 13.53 6.44
C GLY A 461 -10.87 14.89 7.06
N VAL A 462 -10.53 15.09 8.34
CA VAL A 462 -10.66 16.37 9.06
C VAL A 462 -9.28 16.91 9.47
N PRO A 463 -9.05 18.23 9.50
CA PRO A 463 -7.72 18.80 9.78
C PRO A 463 -7.08 18.31 11.08
N GLU A 464 -7.89 18.02 12.09
CA GLU A 464 -7.47 17.53 13.40
C GLU A 464 -6.91 16.11 13.35
N ASN A 465 -7.39 15.30 12.39
CA ASN A 465 -6.84 13.97 12.14
C ASN A 465 -5.54 14.12 11.34
N ARG A 466 -4.42 13.89 12.01
CA ARG A 466 -3.09 14.17 11.45
C ARG A 466 -1.97 13.27 11.97
N ILE A 467 -0.86 13.29 11.26
CA ILE A 467 0.43 12.77 11.71
C ILE A 467 1.35 13.95 12.00
N LEU A 468 1.88 13.99 13.21
CA LEU A 468 2.96 14.89 13.59
C LEU A 468 4.28 14.12 13.52
N PHE A 469 5.33 14.79 13.08
CA PHE A 469 6.68 14.23 13.09
C PHE A 469 7.53 14.92 14.16
N GLU A 470 8.01 14.15 15.12
CA GLU A 470 8.81 14.65 16.23
C GLU A 470 10.25 14.95 15.78
N SER A 471 10.77 16.13 16.14
CA SER A 471 12.14 16.53 15.79
C SER A 471 13.18 16.08 16.83
N ASP A 472 12.74 15.77 18.05
CA ASP A 472 13.57 15.36 19.18
C ASP A 472 13.58 13.84 19.41
N ILE A 473 12.69 13.10 18.74
CA ILE A 473 12.56 11.64 18.86
C ILE A 473 12.60 11.05 17.46
N HIS A 474 13.36 9.97 17.31
CA HIS A 474 13.58 9.34 16.02
C HIS A 474 13.15 7.88 16.05
N ASP A 475 12.71 7.38 14.90
CA ASP A 475 12.44 5.97 14.69
C ASP A 475 13.74 5.15 14.59
N ALA A 476 13.60 3.83 14.40
CA ALA A 476 14.74 2.90 14.28
C ALA A 476 15.68 3.22 13.11
N TYR A 477 15.26 4.05 12.16
CA TYR A 477 16.03 4.47 11.00
C TYR A 477 16.55 5.90 11.16
N SER A 478 16.53 6.49 12.36
CA SER A 478 16.93 7.88 12.61
C SER A 478 16.11 8.91 11.80
N MET A 479 14.87 8.58 11.45
CA MET A 479 13.92 9.52 10.85
C MET A 479 13.00 10.10 11.94
N PRO A 480 12.44 11.31 11.77
CA PRO A 480 11.48 11.89 12.72
C PRO A 480 10.37 10.89 13.10
N GLN A 481 10.19 10.65 14.40
CA GLN A 481 9.20 9.69 14.90
C GLN A 481 7.78 10.15 14.51
N PRO A 482 6.98 9.30 13.85
CA PRO A 482 5.58 9.61 13.57
C PRO A 482 4.72 9.51 14.85
N THR A 483 3.85 10.49 15.07
CA THR A 483 2.89 10.54 16.17
C THR A 483 1.51 10.84 15.60
N PHE A 484 0.53 9.97 15.87
CA PHE A 484 -0.84 10.14 15.42
C PHE A 484 -1.64 11.02 16.39
N GLU A 485 -2.47 11.88 15.81
CA GLU A 485 -3.62 12.48 16.46
C GLU A 485 -4.82 12.11 15.59
N TYR A 486 -5.54 11.05 15.97
CA TYR A 486 -6.63 10.51 15.17
C TYR A 486 -7.81 10.14 16.06
N THR A 487 -9.01 10.58 15.67
CA THR A 487 -10.26 10.15 16.28
C THR A 487 -11.35 10.06 15.22
N PRO A 488 -12.10 8.94 15.15
CA PRO A 488 -13.26 8.85 14.26
C PRO A 488 -14.27 9.97 14.53
N THR A 489 -14.81 10.56 13.47
CA THR A 489 -15.86 11.58 13.63
C THR A 489 -17.14 10.95 14.17
N LYS A 490 -18.01 11.73 14.83
CA LYS A 490 -19.27 11.21 15.38
C LYS A 490 -20.15 10.54 14.33
N LYS A 491 -20.32 11.17 13.16
CA LYS A 491 -21.06 10.63 12.01
C LYS A 491 -20.55 9.25 11.64
N TRP A 492 -19.24 9.11 11.44
CA TRP A 492 -18.66 7.84 10.98
C TRP A 492 -18.51 6.80 12.08
N ALA A 493 -18.46 7.19 13.35
CA ALA A 493 -18.61 6.25 14.47
C ALA A 493 -20.01 5.61 14.46
N ASP A 494 -21.06 6.38 14.15
CA ASP A 494 -22.42 5.86 14.03
C ASP A 494 -22.58 4.95 12.79
N GLU A 495 -21.93 5.28 11.66
CA GLU A 495 -21.89 4.39 10.48
C GLU A 495 -21.11 3.10 10.75
N ALA A 496 -19.98 3.16 11.47
CA ALA A 496 -19.24 1.96 11.87
C ALA A 496 -20.08 1.03 12.75
N HIS A 497 -20.93 1.57 13.63
CA HIS A 497 -21.88 0.77 14.40
C HIS A 497 -22.91 0.06 13.52
N LYS A 498 -23.45 0.74 12.49
CA LYS A 498 -24.36 0.11 11.51
C LYS A 498 -23.64 -0.96 10.68
N MET A 499 -22.39 -0.71 10.32
CA MET A 499 -21.54 -1.65 9.60
C MET A 499 -21.34 -2.96 10.40
N MET A 500 -21.09 -2.87 11.72
CA MET A 500 -21.01 -4.04 12.60
C MET A 500 -22.30 -4.86 12.54
N LYS A 501 -23.46 -4.20 12.61
CA LYS A 501 -24.76 -4.87 12.49
C LYS A 501 -24.93 -5.55 11.12
N ASP A 502 -24.54 -4.90 10.03
CA ASP A 502 -24.57 -5.49 8.68
C ASP A 502 -23.69 -6.75 8.60
N MET A 503 -22.46 -6.70 9.12
CA MET A 503 -21.58 -7.86 9.18
C MET A 503 -22.22 -9.03 9.95
N THR A 504 -22.87 -8.76 11.08
CA THR A 504 -23.53 -9.82 11.86
C THR A 504 -24.73 -10.45 11.15
N ASP A 505 -25.51 -9.67 10.38
CA ASP A 505 -26.64 -10.19 9.58
C ASP A 505 -26.15 -11.04 8.40
N VAL A 506 -25.06 -10.62 7.74
CA VAL A 506 -24.41 -11.41 6.67
C VAL A 506 -23.80 -12.71 7.23
N ALA A 507 -23.13 -12.64 8.38
CA ALA A 507 -22.59 -13.81 9.07
C ALA A 507 -23.68 -14.86 9.38
N ASP A 508 -24.83 -14.41 9.89
CA ASP A 508 -25.97 -15.27 10.25
C ASP A 508 -26.52 -16.06 9.05
N LYS A 509 -26.39 -15.57 7.82
CA LYS A 509 -26.80 -16.34 6.63
C LYS A 509 -25.89 -17.54 6.36
N LEU A 510 -24.61 -17.43 6.69
CA LEU A 510 -23.58 -18.41 6.37
C LEU A 510 -23.37 -19.46 7.48
N GLY A 511 -23.35 -19.04 8.74
CA GLY A 511 -22.80 -19.90 9.80
C GLY A 511 -22.87 -19.33 11.21
N GLY A 512 -22.59 -20.18 12.19
CA GLY A 512 -22.38 -19.76 13.57
C GLY A 512 -20.96 -19.22 13.79
N TYR A 513 -20.77 -18.28 14.70
CA TYR A 513 -19.45 -17.71 14.96
C TYR A 513 -18.45 -18.77 15.46
N LEU A 514 -17.25 -18.75 14.92
CA LEU A 514 -16.14 -19.56 15.41
C LEU A 514 -15.73 -19.06 16.81
N PRO A 515 -15.69 -19.92 17.85
CA PRO A 515 -15.24 -19.51 19.18
C PRO A 515 -13.82 -18.93 19.16
N GLY A 516 -13.65 -17.71 19.68
CA GLY A 516 -12.40 -16.95 19.61
C GLY A 516 -12.37 -15.89 18.52
N SER A 517 -13.30 -15.96 17.55
CA SER A 517 -13.39 -15.03 16.41
C SER A 517 -14.81 -14.45 16.27
N SER A 518 -15.44 -14.14 17.41
CA SER A 518 -16.73 -13.44 17.45
C SER A 518 -16.62 -12.01 16.87
N PRO A 519 -17.76 -11.41 16.44
CA PRO A 519 -17.79 -10.04 15.92
C PRO A 519 -17.10 -9.04 16.84
N GLN A 520 -16.11 -8.33 16.29
CA GLN A 520 -15.32 -7.35 17.01
C GLN A 520 -14.80 -6.26 16.07
N PHE A 521 -14.51 -5.08 16.62
CA PHE A 521 -13.68 -4.11 15.92
C PHE A 521 -12.21 -4.46 16.13
N MET A 522 -11.44 -4.35 15.07
CA MET A 522 -10.00 -4.52 15.09
C MET A 522 -9.31 -3.24 15.56
N LEU A 523 -8.05 -3.37 16.00
CA LEU A 523 -7.27 -2.21 16.43
C LEU A 523 -7.18 -1.16 15.29
N PRO A 524 -7.34 0.15 15.60
CA PRO A 524 -7.19 1.20 14.59
C PRO A 524 -5.84 1.14 13.88
N GLY A 525 -5.84 1.31 12.55
CA GLY A 525 -4.65 1.17 11.70
C GLY A 525 -4.41 -0.25 11.18
N LEU A 526 -5.06 -1.29 11.72
CA LEU A 526 -4.81 -2.67 11.29
C LEU A 526 -5.28 -2.97 9.85
N ALA A 527 -6.17 -2.14 9.29
CA ALA A 527 -6.55 -2.24 7.89
C ALA A 527 -5.40 -1.86 6.93
N LEU A 528 -4.44 -1.06 7.40
CA LEU A 528 -3.30 -0.56 6.62
C LEU A 528 -3.72 0.18 5.35
N HIS A 529 -4.84 0.92 5.46
CA HIS A 529 -5.47 1.64 4.35
C HIS A 529 -5.36 3.15 4.51
N LEU A 530 -4.46 3.63 5.38
CA LEU A 530 -4.20 5.04 5.65
C LEU A 530 -4.13 5.89 4.37
N GLY A 531 -5.01 6.89 4.30
CA GLY A 531 -5.15 7.85 3.21
C GLY A 531 -4.95 9.30 3.66
N GLY A 532 -5.03 10.24 2.71
CA GLY A 532 -5.05 11.68 2.98
C GLY A 532 -3.73 12.35 3.40
N THR A 533 -2.70 11.59 3.77
CA THR A 533 -1.46 12.15 4.35
C THR A 533 -0.65 13.08 3.42
N VAL A 534 -0.82 12.93 2.11
CA VAL A 534 -0.29 13.82 1.06
C VAL A 534 -1.37 14.11 0.01
N ARG A 535 -2.58 14.42 0.49
CA ARG A 535 -3.81 14.48 -0.32
C ARG A 535 -3.70 15.37 -1.55
N LEU A 536 -4.31 14.91 -2.64
CA LEU A 536 -4.50 15.71 -3.85
C LEU A 536 -5.66 16.70 -3.65
N GLY A 537 -5.62 17.82 -4.35
CA GLY A 537 -6.70 18.78 -4.34
C GLY A 537 -6.54 19.87 -5.38
N ARG A 538 -7.37 20.91 -5.25
CA ARG A 538 -7.35 22.08 -6.14
C ARG A 538 -6.77 23.32 -5.47
N GLU A 539 -6.64 23.28 -4.16
CA GLU A 539 -6.25 24.42 -3.34
C GLU A 539 -5.03 24.09 -2.49
N PHE A 540 -4.02 24.95 -2.56
CA PHE A 540 -2.79 24.83 -1.77
C PHE A 540 -3.05 24.82 -0.25
N ALA A 541 -4.06 25.55 0.21
CA ALA A 541 -4.37 25.67 1.63
C ALA A 541 -4.84 24.34 2.27
N THR A 542 -5.44 23.46 1.47
CA THR A 542 -6.12 22.24 1.96
C THR A 542 -5.57 20.96 1.35
N SER A 543 -4.58 21.03 0.46
CA SER A 543 -3.98 19.86 -0.19
C SER A 543 -2.48 19.98 -0.37
N VAL A 544 -1.81 18.85 -0.58
CA VAL A 544 -0.35 18.77 -0.74
C VAL A 544 0.05 18.88 -2.21
N ALA A 545 -0.75 18.31 -3.10
CA ALA A 545 -0.47 18.25 -4.53
C ALA A 545 -1.75 18.48 -5.36
N ASN A 546 -1.57 18.81 -6.64
CA ASN A 546 -2.69 18.87 -7.59
C ASN A 546 -3.10 17.46 -8.06
N PHE A 547 -4.16 17.33 -8.87
CA PHE A 547 -4.59 16.03 -9.41
C PHE A 547 -3.66 15.40 -10.49
N ASN A 548 -2.50 16.00 -10.78
CA ASN A 548 -1.39 15.35 -11.49
C ASN A 548 -0.34 14.79 -10.50
N SER A 549 -0.64 14.83 -9.20
CA SER A 549 0.25 14.47 -8.08
C SER A 549 1.52 15.32 -7.96
N GLN A 550 1.53 16.52 -8.56
CA GLN A 550 2.62 17.48 -8.42
C GLN A 550 2.41 18.33 -7.17
N ALA A 551 3.40 18.37 -6.28
CA ALA A 551 3.32 19.11 -5.02
C ALA A 551 3.23 20.62 -5.27
N TRP A 552 2.34 21.31 -4.53
CA TRP A 552 2.21 22.76 -4.62
C TRP A 552 3.50 23.48 -4.26
N LYS A 553 3.77 24.63 -4.89
CA LYS A 553 5.02 25.41 -4.77
C LYS A 553 6.26 24.76 -5.39
N PHE A 554 6.27 23.45 -5.66
CA PHE A 554 7.43 22.77 -6.23
C PHE A 554 7.32 22.62 -7.74
N ASN A 555 8.40 22.91 -8.45
CA ASN A 555 8.45 22.70 -9.89
C ASN A 555 8.69 21.24 -10.30
N ASN A 556 9.30 20.43 -9.42
CA ASN A 556 9.82 19.11 -9.77
C ASN A 556 9.62 18.01 -8.71
N LEU A 557 8.64 18.18 -7.81
CA LEU A 557 8.30 17.20 -6.76
C LEU A 557 6.92 16.58 -6.99
N TYR A 558 6.86 15.25 -6.94
CA TYR A 558 5.64 14.46 -7.04
C TYR A 558 5.51 13.51 -5.85
N VAL A 559 4.27 13.17 -5.52
CA VAL A 559 3.94 12.22 -4.45
C VAL A 559 3.10 11.07 -5.00
N GLY A 560 3.17 9.90 -4.37
CA GLY A 560 2.37 8.74 -4.75
C GLY A 560 2.07 7.82 -3.57
N GLY A 561 1.04 6.98 -3.73
CA GLY A 561 0.56 6.05 -2.71
C GLY A 561 -0.80 6.45 -2.16
N ASN A 562 -1.32 5.68 -1.20
CA ASN A 562 -2.67 5.87 -0.65
C ASN A 562 -2.86 7.25 -0.01
N GLY A 563 -1.78 7.84 0.52
CA GLY A 563 -1.80 9.19 1.09
C GLY A 563 -2.27 10.29 0.13
N VAL A 564 -2.26 10.06 -1.18
CA VAL A 564 -2.74 11.04 -2.16
C VAL A 564 -4.26 11.10 -2.25
N ILE A 565 -4.98 10.08 -1.78
CA ILE A 565 -6.44 10.00 -1.90
C ILE A 565 -7.09 11.00 -0.94
N PRO A 566 -7.89 11.98 -1.42
CA PRO A 566 -8.47 13.02 -0.58
C PRO A 566 -9.84 12.68 0.00
N GLU A 567 -10.55 11.70 -0.57
CA GLU A 567 -11.92 11.34 -0.22
C GLU A 567 -11.97 10.27 0.87
N PRO A 568 -13.10 10.12 1.59
CA PRO A 568 -13.38 8.95 2.42
C PRO A 568 -13.49 7.69 1.54
N PHE A 569 -12.88 6.58 1.94
CA PHE A 569 -13.01 5.32 1.22
C PHE A 569 -12.98 4.11 2.15
N GLY A 570 -13.69 3.05 1.76
CA GLY A 570 -13.77 1.76 2.45
C GLY A 570 -13.16 0.65 1.60
N ALA A 571 -13.26 0.77 0.28
CA ALA A 571 -12.62 -0.12 -0.68
C ALA A 571 -11.08 -0.10 -0.55
N ASN A 572 -10.41 -1.22 -0.88
CA ASN A 572 -8.95 -1.27 -0.85
C ASN A 572 -8.34 -0.25 -1.83
N PRO A 573 -7.40 0.61 -1.40
CA PRO A 573 -7.01 1.81 -2.16
C PRO A 573 -6.00 1.58 -3.29
N THR A 574 -5.30 0.45 -3.31
CA THR A 574 -4.10 0.27 -4.16
C THR A 574 -4.38 0.46 -5.66
N LEU A 575 -5.52 -0.02 -6.17
CA LEU A 575 -5.84 0.13 -7.59
C LEU A 575 -6.06 1.60 -7.97
N THR A 576 -6.75 2.35 -7.12
CA THR A 576 -6.94 3.81 -7.27
C THR A 576 -5.61 4.55 -7.18
N SER A 577 -4.73 4.16 -6.26
CA SER A 577 -3.38 4.72 -6.15
C SER A 577 -2.53 4.46 -7.40
N ILE A 578 -2.64 3.27 -8.02
CA ILE A 578 -1.99 2.97 -9.30
C ILE A 578 -2.58 3.83 -10.42
N ALA A 579 -3.92 3.96 -10.49
CA ALA A 579 -4.60 4.80 -11.48
C ALA A 579 -4.11 6.26 -11.43
N LEU A 580 -4.01 6.85 -10.24
CA LEU A 580 -3.48 8.20 -10.04
C LEU A 580 -1.99 8.30 -10.39
N ALA A 581 -1.19 7.26 -10.10
CA ALA A 581 0.22 7.22 -10.49
C ALA A 581 0.43 7.14 -12.02
N ILE A 582 -0.46 6.45 -12.75
CA ILE A 582 -0.44 6.40 -14.23
C ILE A 582 -0.61 7.82 -14.81
N ARG A 583 -1.56 8.58 -14.25
CA ARG A 583 -1.80 9.98 -14.62
C ARG A 583 -0.60 10.87 -14.27
N ALA A 584 -0.04 10.72 -13.07
CA ALA A 584 1.13 11.47 -12.65
C ALA A 584 2.36 11.19 -13.54
N ALA A 585 2.57 9.92 -13.95
CA ALA A 585 3.64 9.54 -14.87
C ALA A 585 3.49 10.21 -16.25
N PHE A 586 2.26 10.41 -16.74
CA PHE A 586 1.99 11.17 -17.96
C PHE A 586 2.41 12.64 -17.83
N ASP A 587 2.08 13.28 -16.69
CA ASP A 587 2.47 14.66 -16.43
C ASP A 587 4.01 14.79 -16.35
N ILE A 588 4.68 13.91 -15.60
CA ILE A 588 6.14 13.85 -15.52
C ILE A 588 6.77 13.74 -16.91
N HIS A 589 6.28 12.81 -17.74
CA HIS A 589 6.76 12.64 -19.12
C HIS A 589 6.59 13.91 -19.95
N THR A 590 5.48 14.63 -19.78
CA THR A 590 5.20 15.89 -20.46
C THR A 590 6.12 17.02 -19.97
N GLN A 591 6.37 17.11 -18.65
CA GLN A 591 7.21 18.13 -18.04
C GLN A 591 8.68 17.98 -18.44
N LEU A 592 9.20 16.74 -18.51
CA LEU A 592 10.58 16.46 -18.96
C LEU A 592 10.85 16.90 -20.40
N ARG A 593 9.80 17.05 -21.22
CA ARG A 593 9.89 17.46 -22.64
C ARG A 593 9.77 18.96 -22.86
N LYS A 594 9.45 19.75 -21.82
CA LYS A 594 9.37 21.20 -21.94
C LYS A 594 10.77 21.79 -22.10
N SER A 595 10.95 22.69 -23.08
CA SER A 595 12.24 23.35 -23.33
C SER A 595 12.77 24.16 -22.14
N GLY A 596 11.88 24.65 -21.27
CA GLY A 596 12.22 25.37 -20.03
C GLY A 596 12.32 24.50 -18.79
N GLY A 597 12.18 23.17 -18.91
CA GLY A 597 12.13 22.24 -17.80
C GLY A 597 10.77 22.21 -17.05
N PRO A 598 10.70 21.45 -15.94
CA PRO A 598 9.49 21.32 -15.14
C PRO A 598 9.06 22.67 -14.53
N THR A 599 7.74 22.93 -14.54
CA THR A 599 7.13 24.14 -13.99
C THR A 599 6.21 23.79 -12.82
N PRO A 600 6.06 24.66 -11.79
CA PRO A 600 5.16 24.40 -10.67
C PRO A 600 3.69 24.27 -11.12
N PRO A 601 2.85 23.59 -10.32
CA PRO A 601 1.44 23.44 -10.65
C PRO A 601 0.73 24.80 -10.60
N ASN A 602 -0.07 25.08 -11.65
CA ASN A 602 -0.92 26.27 -11.70
C ASN A 602 -2.32 25.92 -11.15
N PRO A 603 -2.78 26.53 -10.04
CA PRO A 603 -4.09 26.24 -9.46
C PRO A 603 -5.27 26.64 -10.36
N LEU A 604 -5.04 27.52 -11.34
CA LEU A 604 -6.03 27.93 -12.34
C LEU A 604 -5.97 27.07 -13.62
N ALA A 605 -5.05 26.11 -13.72
CA ALA A 605 -4.96 25.26 -14.90
C ALA A 605 -6.15 24.31 -14.98
N ILE A 606 -6.83 24.34 -16.14
CA ILE A 606 -7.83 23.33 -16.47
C ILE A 606 -7.08 22.05 -16.84
N LEU A 607 -7.19 21.04 -16.00
CA LEU A 607 -6.65 19.72 -16.27
C LEU A 607 -7.38 19.09 -17.45
N THR A 608 -6.64 18.37 -18.28
CA THR A 608 -7.18 17.59 -19.39
C THR A 608 -7.10 16.10 -19.10
N ARG A 609 -7.85 15.32 -19.88
CA ARG A 609 -7.77 13.86 -19.83
C ARG A 609 -6.39 13.35 -20.22
N THR A 610 -6.01 12.25 -19.62
CA THR A 610 -4.86 11.46 -20.02
C THR A 610 -5.13 10.89 -21.42
N PRO A 611 -4.26 11.15 -22.43
CA PRO A 611 -4.50 10.66 -23.79
C PRO A 611 -4.53 9.13 -23.86
N GLU A 612 -5.45 8.56 -24.63
CA GLU A 612 -5.49 7.11 -24.90
C GLU A 612 -4.15 6.58 -25.45
N SER A 613 -3.44 7.41 -26.21
CA SER A 613 -2.11 7.08 -26.75
C SER A 613 -1.04 6.86 -25.68
N TRP A 614 -1.21 7.45 -24.49
CA TRP A 614 -0.33 7.24 -23.32
C TRP A 614 -0.51 5.84 -22.74
N VAL A 615 -1.75 5.36 -22.67
CA VAL A 615 -2.11 4.05 -22.08
C VAL A 615 -2.20 2.93 -23.11
N GLU A 616 -1.80 3.16 -24.37
CA GLU A 616 -1.86 2.16 -25.44
C GLU A 616 -1.04 0.88 -25.13
N TRP A 617 -0.07 0.95 -24.21
CA TRP A 617 0.65 -0.22 -23.71
C TRP A 617 -0.27 -1.23 -23.00
N ALA A 618 -1.46 -0.82 -22.54
CA ALA A 618 -2.47 -1.68 -21.94
C ALA A 618 -3.25 -2.50 -22.98
N ASN A 619 -3.05 -2.28 -24.28
CA ASN A 619 -3.62 -3.12 -25.33
C ASN A 619 -2.86 -4.46 -25.41
N PRO A 620 -3.53 -5.63 -25.37
CA PRO A 620 -2.89 -6.94 -25.48
C PRO A 620 -2.02 -7.15 -26.73
N LYS A 621 -2.27 -6.39 -27.80
CA LYS A 621 -1.46 -6.43 -29.04
C LYS A 621 -0.19 -5.57 -28.96
N ASN A 622 -0.03 -4.76 -27.92
CA ASN A 622 1.14 -3.91 -27.75
C ASN A 622 2.30 -4.73 -27.19
N ARG A 623 3.51 -4.56 -27.74
CA ARG A 623 4.71 -5.25 -27.23
C ARG A 623 5.03 -5.00 -25.75
N ASN A 624 4.59 -3.86 -25.20
CA ASN A 624 4.82 -3.48 -23.81
C ASN A 624 3.70 -3.96 -22.86
N TYR A 625 2.72 -4.71 -23.37
CA TYR A 625 1.67 -5.29 -22.56
C TYR A 625 2.26 -6.19 -21.47
N PRO A 626 1.88 -6.01 -20.19
CA PRO A 626 2.33 -6.86 -19.10
C PRO A 626 1.59 -8.20 -19.15
N ASP A 627 2.11 -9.16 -19.90
CA ASP A 627 1.54 -10.50 -19.98
C ASP A 627 1.81 -11.32 -18.70
N HIS A 628 0.96 -11.13 -17.69
CA HIS A 628 1.12 -11.71 -16.35
C HIS A 628 1.28 -13.23 -16.32
N TYR A 629 0.70 -13.95 -17.28
CA TYR A 629 0.83 -15.40 -17.38
C TYR A 629 2.23 -15.84 -17.83
N ASN A 630 2.97 -14.94 -18.49
CA ASN A 630 4.30 -15.20 -19.04
C ASN A 630 5.42 -14.35 -18.40
N LEU A 631 5.08 -13.41 -17.50
CA LEU A 631 6.06 -12.62 -16.75
C LEU A 631 7.00 -13.50 -15.92
N ARG A 632 6.49 -14.63 -15.39
CA ARG A 632 7.25 -15.56 -14.56
C ARG A 632 7.34 -16.94 -15.19
N LYS A 633 8.56 -17.40 -15.45
CA LYS A 633 8.83 -18.83 -15.65
C LYS A 633 8.96 -19.49 -14.29
N LEU A 634 8.30 -20.64 -14.09
CA LEU A 634 8.51 -21.45 -12.90
C LEU A 634 9.98 -21.87 -12.81
N HIS A 635 10.70 -21.35 -11.81
CA HIS A 635 12.11 -21.66 -11.61
C HIS A 635 12.26 -23.09 -11.10
N LYS A 636 13.11 -23.89 -11.76
CA LYS A 636 13.45 -25.26 -11.35
C LYS A 636 14.87 -25.41 -10.79
N SER A 637 15.69 -24.38 -10.92
CA SER A 637 17.07 -24.30 -10.41
C SER A 637 17.30 -22.91 -9.84
N VAL A 638 18.18 -22.77 -8.84
CA VAL A 638 18.59 -21.48 -8.25
C VAL A 638 19.65 -20.81 -9.13
#